data_AF-A0A1I8JDQ1-F1
#
_entry.id   AF-A0A1I8JDQ1-F1
#
_cell.length_a   1.000
_cell.length_b   1.000
_cell.length_c   1.000
_cell.angle_alpha   90.00
_cell.angle_beta   90.00
_cell.angle_gamma   90.00
#
_symmetry.space_group_name_H-M   'P 1'
#
loop_
_entity.id
_entity.type
_entity.pdbx_description
1 polymer ?
#
loop_
_entity_poly.entity_id
_entity_poly.type
_entity_poly.pdbx_seq_one_letter_code
_entity_poly.pdbx_strand_id
1 'polypeptide(L)'
;MAQPIPIKFQEHFQLQNIGINNASIGFSTLTMESDRFICIREKVGETAQVVIVDMNDHNNPTRRPISADSAIMNPVSKVIALKAGKSLQIFNIELKSKIKSHAMTEEVTFWRWITVNTIALVTETAAYHWSLEGDSTPVKMFDRHASLSGCQIINYRCDNSQKWLLIIGISAQQNRVAGAMQLYSVERRVSQPIEGHAGVFMEFRVEANAQPSNLFCFANRGLQGAKLHIIEVGQPPSGNQPYPKKQVDLFFPPEATSDFPVAMQASSKHGVIYMVTKYGYIHLYDLDTATCLYMNRISSETIFVTVPHEASGGIMGVNRKGQVLSVSMDEDNVIGYVTNNLQNPDLALKLASRNNLQGADDLFLRKFNALFQQGNYSEAAKVAASAPKGILRTPQTIQRFQQVPVQPGTTSPMLQYFTILLDQGQLNKYESLELCRPVLQQGRKQVVEKWLKEDKLECSEELGDLVKQTDPTLALSVYLRANVPHKVIQCFAETGQFQKIVLYAKKVGYSPDYIFLLRNLMRINHEQGLQFAQMLVQDDEPLADISLIVDVFMEQNLVQQCTSFLLDALKNNRPSEGHLQTRLLEMNLMSAPQVADAILGNQMFSHYDKAHVASLCEKAGLLQRALEHYTDLYDIKRAVVHTHMLNPEWLVNYFGNLSVDDSLECLKAMLQANIRQNLQFKEVERIVRESSVYEAERVKNFLKEAKLTDQLPLIIVCDRFDFVHDLVLYLYRNSLQKYIEIYVQKVNPSRLPVVVGGLLDVDCAEDVIKQLILVVRGQFSTDELVAEVEKRNRLKLLLPWLEHRVHEGSEEPATHNALAKIYIDANNNPERFLRENRFYDSRVIGKYTEKRDPHLSCIAYERGQCDDDLIRVCNENSLFKSQARYLVKRKDEALWARVLQEDNVYRRQLIDQVVQTALSETNDPEEISVSVKSFMAADLPNELIELLEKIVLDNTVFSDHRNLQNLLILTAIKADRNRVMEYITKLENFDAPEIAQIAISNQLFEEAFAVFKKFEVNESAIKVLIEHIRNLDRAYEFAEKCNEPAVWSQLASAQLEEGFVKEAIDSFIKANDPSCYVDVVRVAGETGHWEDLVKFLLMARKKAKESFIETELVFAYAKTGRLADMEEYINSPNHAKIAEVADRCFDQEMYEAAKILYSNVSNYARLAITQVKLGEFQSAVCFSCLESQEYRLAQICGLNIIIHADELEELINFYQTRGPVQRAHLPVRGRPRARPRPHGIVHRAGHSVQQ
;
A
#
# COMPACT_ATOMS: atom_id res chain seq x y z
N MET A 1 8.53 33.01 40.36
CA MET A 1 8.33 31.83 39.49
C MET A 1 7.90 32.37 38.14
N ALA A 2 8.58 32.02 37.06
CA ALA A 2 8.19 32.46 35.72
C ALA A 2 6.79 31.91 35.41
N GLN A 3 5.88 32.76 34.95
CA GLN A 3 4.56 32.31 34.51
C GLN A 3 4.73 31.30 33.35
N PRO A 4 3.94 30.22 33.31
CA PRO A 4 4.01 29.26 32.22
C PRO A 4 3.67 29.99 30.90
N ILE A 5 4.51 29.81 29.88
CA ILE A 5 4.34 30.41 28.56
C ILE A 5 3.77 29.35 27.59
N PRO A 6 2.99 29.75 26.58
CA PRO A 6 2.32 28.81 25.66
C PRO A 6 3.25 28.30 24.54
N ILE A 7 4.55 28.60 24.61
CA ILE A 7 5.53 28.26 23.57
C ILE A 7 6.76 27.56 24.15
N LYS A 8 7.33 26.64 23.39
CA LYS A 8 8.69 26.13 23.59
C LYS A 8 9.62 26.90 22.65
N PHE A 9 10.55 27.66 23.23
CA PHE A 9 11.59 28.37 22.50
C PHE A 9 12.92 27.64 22.72
N GLN A 10 13.59 27.29 21.63
CA GLN A 10 14.85 26.56 21.68
C GLN A 10 15.89 27.19 20.74
N GLU A 11 17.09 27.39 21.27
CA GLU A 11 18.29 27.62 20.45
C GLU A 11 18.95 26.25 20.22
N HIS A 12 19.02 25.81 18.97
CA HIS A 12 19.60 24.50 18.62
C HIS A 12 21.12 24.55 18.72
N PHE A 13 21.73 25.51 18.02
CA PHE A 13 23.16 25.78 18.06
C PHE A 13 23.46 27.15 17.41
N GLN A 14 24.72 27.55 17.51
CA GLN A 14 25.25 28.78 16.93
C GLN A 14 26.16 28.45 15.75
N LEU A 15 25.87 28.99 14.56
CA LEU A 15 26.63 28.71 13.33
C LEU A 15 28.12 29.09 13.44
N GLN A 16 28.42 30.13 14.22
CA GLN A 16 29.81 30.56 14.45
C GLN A 16 30.64 29.47 15.18
N ASN A 17 30.00 28.64 16.01
CA ASN A 17 30.70 27.60 16.77
C ASN A 17 31.19 26.44 15.87
N ILE A 18 30.57 26.25 14.71
CA ILE A 18 30.97 25.26 13.70
C ILE A 18 31.86 25.87 12.59
N GLY A 19 32.40 27.07 12.85
CA GLY A 19 33.36 27.74 11.99
C GLY A 19 32.76 28.42 10.76
N ILE A 20 31.49 28.83 10.80
CA ILE A 20 30.88 29.67 9.76
C ILE A 20 31.28 31.14 10.00
N ASN A 21 31.70 31.83 8.95
CA ASN A 21 32.07 33.23 9.00
C ASN A 21 30.81 34.10 9.19
N ASN A 22 30.85 35.04 10.13
CA ASN A 22 29.74 35.95 10.39
C ASN A 22 29.33 36.77 9.14
N ALA A 23 30.27 37.10 8.26
CA ALA A 23 29.98 37.80 7.01
C ALA A 23 29.14 36.97 6.02
N SER A 24 29.16 35.63 6.14
CA SER A 24 28.39 34.70 5.32
C SER A 24 26.99 34.39 5.89
N ILE A 25 26.63 34.97 7.04
CA ILE A 25 25.32 34.79 7.67
C ILE A 25 24.38 35.90 7.21
N GLY A 26 23.75 35.69 6.05
CA GLY A 26 22.81 36.65 5.47
C GLY A 26 21.93 36.02 4.40
N PHE A 27 20.86 36.72 4.01
CA PHE A 27 19.85 36.22 3.07
C PHE A 27 20.41 35.84 1.68
N SER A 28 21.48 36.51 1.23
CA SER A 28 22.11 36.23 -0.07
C SER A 28 23.07 35.03 -0.04
N THR A 29 23.63 34.70 1.13
CA THR A 29 24.68 33.68 1.26
C THR A 29 24.23 32.43 2.01
N LEU A 30 23.20 32.52 2.84
CA LEU A 30 22.66 31.42 3.62
C LEU A 30 21.21 31.14 3.22
N THR A 31 20.92 29.88 2.91
CA THR A 31 19.59 29.38 2.54
C THR A 31 19.17 28.25 3.46
N MET A 32 17.88 28.17 3.75
CA MET A 32 17.28 27.11 4.55
C MET A 32 15.91 26.80 3.95
N GLU A 33 15.82 25.64 3.31
CA GLU A 33 14.66 25.23 2.50
C GLU A 33 13.73 24.32 3.31
N SER A 34 14.29 23.54 4.23
CA SER A 34 13.62 22.73 5.25
C SER A 34 14.37 22.80 6.59
N ASP A 35 13.84 22.13 7.61
CA ASP A 35 14.50 21.93 8.92
C ASP A 35 15.60 20.86 8.89
N ARG A 36 15.95 20.31 7.71
CA ARG A 36 16.99 19.28 7.54
C ARG A 36 18.37 19.84 7.21
N PHE A 37 18.44 20.88 6.38
CA PHE A 37 19.71 21.39 5.88
C PHE A 37 19.81 22.91 5.96
N ILE A 38 20.98 23.40 6.39
CA ILE A 38 21.39 24.80 6.21
C ILE A 38 22.52 24.81 5.19
N CYS A 39 22.35 25.59 4.12
CA CYS A 39 23.35 25.73 3.07
C CYS A 39 23.91 27.15 3.09
N ILE A 40 25.24 27.27 3.20
CA ILE A 40 25.96 28.54 3.31
C ILE A 40 27.00 28.63 2.21
N ARG A 41 27.06 29.77 1.53
CA ARG A 41 28.13 30.11 0.60
C ARG A 41 29.17 30.96 1.31
N GLU A 42 30.40 30.50 1.29
CA GLU A 42 31.53 31.18 1.94
C GLU A 42 32.68 31.34 0.95
N LYS A 43 33.45 32.42 1.12
CA LYS A 43 34.73 32.59 0.45
C LYS A 43 35.82 32.52 1.52
N VAL A 44 36.65 31.48 1.45
CA VAL A 44 37.81 31.30 2.35
C VAL A 44 39.06 31.59 1.54
N GLY A 45 39.74 32.70 1.85
CA GLY A 45 40.81 33.23 1.01
C GLY A 45 40.28 33.58 -0.38
N GLU A 46 40.89 33.02 -1.43
CA GLU A 46 40.43 33.18 -2.82
C GLU A 46 39.45 32.10 -3.28
N THR A 47 39.25 31.03 -2.50
CA THR A 47 38.41 29.89 -2.89
C THR A 47 36.95 30.08 -2.46
N ALA A 48 36.02 30.00 -3.41
CA ALA A 48 34.59 29.92 -3.15
C ALA A 48 34.21 28.48 -2.77
N GLN A 49 33.42 28.34 -1.70
CA GLN A 49 32.94 27.05 -1.23
C GLN A 49 31.48 27.12 -0.77
N VAL A 50 30.83 25.96 -0.79
CA VAL A 50 29.50 25.74 -0.23
C VAL A 50 29.64 24.84 0.99
N VAL A 51 29.07 25.28 2.11
CA VAL A 51 29.03 24.57 3.38
C VAL A 51 27.61 24.08 3.61
N ILE A 52 27.45 22.79 3.85
CA ILE A 52 26.17 22.14 4.07
C ILE A 52 26.18 21.60 5.50
N VAL A 53 25.27 22.12 6.32
CA VAL A 53 25.04 21.67 7.69
C VAL A 53 23.81 20.77 7.67
N ASP A 54 24.00 19.49 7.98
CA ASP A 54 22.91 18.56 8.22
C ASP A 54 22.43 18.76 9.66
N MET A 55 21.15 19.04 9.86
CA MET A 55 20.59 19.32 11.19
C MET A 55 20.58 18.08 12.09
N ASN A 56 20.66 16.87 11.51
CA ASN A 56 20.81 15.64 12.30
C ASN A 56 22.26 15.42 12.77
N ASP A 57 23.26 15.98 12.08
CA ASP A 57 24.68 15.93 12.43
C ASP A 57 25.34 17.32 12.27
N HIS A 58 24.84 18.29 13.03
CA HIS A 58 25.24 19.69 12.87
C HIS A 58 26.69 19.97 13.29
N ASN A 59 27.34 19.04 14.01
CA ASN A 59 28.72 19.20 14.46
C ASN A 59 29.75 18.96 13.33
N ASN A 60 29.36 18.26 12.26
CA ASN A 60 30.25 17.91 11.15
C ASN A 60 29.77 18.52 9.82
N PRO A 61 29.91 19.85 9.62
CA PRO A 61 29.47 20.50 8.39
C PRO A 61 30.30 20.04 7.18
N THR A 62 29.63 19.68 6.09
CA THR A 62 30.27 19.26 4.84
C THR A 62 30.68 20.48 4.02
N ARG A 63 31.98 20.67 3.79
CA ARG A 63 32.52 21.79 2.99
C ARG A 63 32.93 21.30 1.59
N ARG A 64 32.43 21.93 0.55
CA ARG A 64 32.72 21.57 -0.86
C ARG A 64 33.19 22.80 -1.64
N PRO A 65 34.30 22.72 -2.41
CA PRO A 65 34.79 23.83 -3.22
C PRO A 65 33.92 24.01 -4.47
N ILE A 66 32.78 24.67 -4.29
CA ILE A 66 31.78 24.92 -5.34
C ILE A 66 31.67 26.43 -5.55
N SER A 67 31.89 26.88 -6.78
CA SER A 67 31.68 28.27 -7.19
C SER A 67 30.29 28.43 -7.78
N ALA A 68 29.39 29.06 -7.04
CA ALA A 68 28.01 29.33 -7.46
C ALA A 68 27.50 30.66 -6.88
N ASP A 69 26.64 31.35 -7.64
CA ASP A 69 25.98 32.59 -7.24
C ASP A 69 24.86 32.33 -6.23
N SER A 70 24.24 31.16 -6.28
CA SER A 70 23.27 30.70 -5.30
C SER A 70 23.31 29.17 -5.21
N ALA A 71 23.02 28.66 -4.02
CA ALA A 71 22.93 27.23 -3.76
C ALA A 71 21.75 26.97 -2.81
N ILE A 72 20.86 26.05 -3.15
CA ILE A 72 19.71 25.65 -2.32
C ILE A 72 19.65 24.12 -2.20
N MET A 73 19.52 23.63 -0.98
CA MET A 73 19.41 22.20 -0.70
C MET A 73 17.97 21.71 -0.87
N ASN A 74 17.82 20.48 -1.36
CA ASN A 74 16.53 19.83 -1.42
C ASN A 74 15.92 19.68 -0.01
N PRO A 75 14.59 19.77 0.17
CA PRO A 75 13.97 19.72 1.48
C PRO A 75 14.24 18.43 2.26
N VAL A 76 14.44 17.30 1.58
CA VAL A 76 14.58 15.98 2.23
C VAL A 76 15.87 15.27 1.82
N SER A 77 16.18 15.25 0.51
CA SER A 77 17.30 14.47 -0.03
C SER A 77 18.62 15.24 -0.07
N LYS A 78 19.75 14.54 -0.18
CA LYS A 78 21.09 15.14 -0.36
C LYS A 78 21.34 15.62 -1.80
N VAL A 79 20.36 16.33 -2.36
CA VAL A 79 20.41 16.94 -3.69
C VAL A 79 20.53 18.45 -3.52
N ILE A 80 21.41 19.07 -4.31
CA ILE A 80 21.64 20.51 -4.29
C ILE A 80 21.37 21.12 -5.67
N ALA A 81 20.68 22.25 -5.69
CA ALA A 81 20.58 23.07 -6.89
C ALA A 81 21.55 24.25 -6.79
N LEU A 82 22.33 24.46 -7.85
CA LEU A 82 23.36 25.48 -7.99
C LEU A 82 23.03 26.41 -9.16
N LYS A 83 23.14 27.72 -8.95
CA LYS A 83 22.99 28.77 -9.99
C LYS A 83 24.37 29.40 -10.26
N ALA A 84 24.77 29.47 -11.52
CA ALA A 84 25.93 30.21 -12.01
C ALA A 84 25.51 31.05 -13.22
N GLY A 85 25.29 32.34 -13.01
CA GLY A 85 24.69 33.27 -13.96
C GLY A 85 23.31 32.78 -14.41
N LYS A 86 23.21 32.46 -15.70
CA LYS A 86 22.01 31.91 -16.33
C LYS A 86 21.97 30.38 -16.33
N SER A 87 23.04 29.70 -15.91
CA SER A 87 23.11 28.24 -15.86
C SER A 87 22.63 27.72 -14.50
N LEU A 88 21.62 26.87 -14.52
CA LEU A 88 21.11 26.14 -13.38
C LEU A 88 21.57 24.68 -13.46
N GLN A 89 22.03 24.14 -12.34
CA GLN A 89 22.49 22.76 -12.25
C GLN A 89 21.92 22.11 -11.00
N ILE A 90 21.47 20.87 -11.12
CA ILE A 90 21.03 20.04 -10.01
C ILE A 90 22.03 18.89 -9.86
N PHE A 91 22.56 18.73 -8.67
CA PHE A 91 23.66 17.82 -8.37
C PHE A 91 23.30 16.92 -7.18
N ASN A 92 23.55 15.62 -7.32
CA ASN A 92 23.45 14.68 -6.22
C ASN A 92 24.78 14.70 -5.45
N ILE A 93 24.75 15.11 -4.18
CA ILE A 93 25.97 15.27 -3.38
C ILE A 93 26.55 13.91 -2.99
N GLU A 94 25.71 12.91 -2.80
CA GLU A 94 26.10 11.58 -2.34
C GLU A 94 26.71 10.77 -3.49
N LEU A 95 26.03 10.73 -4.64
CA LEU A 95 26.52 10.07 -5.84
C LEU A 95 27.60 10.87 -6.59
N LYS A 96 27.84 12.13 -6.19
CA LYS A 96 28.74 13.08 -6.85
C LYS A 96 28.46 13.21 -8.36
N SER A 97 27.20 13.10 -8.75
CA SER A 97 26.76 13.11 -10.14
C SER A 97 25.83 14.29 -10.40
N LYS A 98 25.94 14.86 -11.61
CA LYS A 98 25.02 15.87 -12.08
C LYS A 98 23.72 15.18 -12.49
N ILE A 99 22.59 15.59 -11.91
CA ILE A 99 21.27 15.07 -12.24
C ILE A 99 20.73 15.79 -13.47
N LYS A 100 20.62 17.12 -13.41
CA LYS A 100 20.08 17.95 -14.50
C LYS A 100 20.84 19.27 -14.64
N SER A 101 20.80 19.84 -15.83
CA SER A 101 21.28 21.20 -16.08
C SER A 101 20.41 21.89 -17.12
N HIS A 102 20.17 23.18 -16.90
CA HIS A 102 19.39 24.00 -17.82
C HIS A 102 19.97 25.42 -17.87
N ALA A 103 20.00 26.04 -19.05
CA ALA A 103 20.42 27.42 -19.23
C ALA A 103 19.20 28.29 -19.51
N MET A 104 18.89 29.20 -18.60
CA MET A 104 17.76 30.11 -18.73
C MET A 104 18.05 31.23 -19.74
N THR A 105 17.01 31.72 -20.40
CA THR A 105 17.10 32.88 -21.31
C THR A 105 17.32 34.19 -20.53
N GLU A 106 16.58 34.35 -19.45
CA GLU A 106 16.67 35.45 -18.48
C GLU A 106 17.39 35.00 -17.20
N GLU A 107 17.91 35.97 -16.44
CA GLU A 107 18.50 35.65 -15.15
C GLU A 107 17.41 35.33 -14.12
N VAL A 108 17.61 34.25 -13.37
CA VAL A 108 16.75 33.89 -12.24
C VAL A 108 17.06 34.80 -11.05
N THR A 109 16.12 35.68 -10.71
CA THR A 109 16.25 36.64 -9.60
C THR A 109 15.99 36.00 -8.23
N PHE A 110 15.09 35.01 -8.17
CA PHE A 110 14.76 34.27 -6.97
C PHE A 110 14.39 32.83 -7.34
N TRP A 111 14.67 31.89 -6.45
CA TRP A 111 14.32 30.49 -6.61
C TRP A 111 14.26 29.78 -5.27
N ARG A 112 13.44 28.73 -5.21
CA ARG A 112 13.13 27.99 -3.98
C ARG A 112 12.59 26.60 -4.32
N TRP A 113 12.87 25.62 -3.48
CA TRP A 113 12.17 24.35 -3.51
C TRP A 113 10.72 24.54 -3.04
N ILE A 114 9.77 24.17 -3.89
CA ILE A 114 8.34 24.19 -3.53
C ILE A 114 7.84 22.81 -3.10
N THR A 115 8.46 21.75 -3.61
CA THR A 115 8.26 20.36 -3.18
C THR A 115 9.62 19.65 -3.15
N VAL A 116 9.63 18.38 -2.76
CA VAL A 116 10.83 17.53 -2.85
C VAL A 116 11.28 17.34 -4.30
N ASN A 117 10.37 17.45 -5.27
CA ASN A 117 10.66 17.17 -6.68
C ASN A 117 10.66 18.42 -7.58
N THR A 118 10.25 19.59 -7.09
CA THR A 118 10.05 20.78 -7.95
C THR A 118 10.69 22.03 -7.37
N ILE A 119 11.40 22.76 -8.23
CA ILE A 119 12.00 24.07 -7.94
C ILE A 119 11.17 25.16 -8.63
N ALA A 120 10.77 26.19 -7.89
CA ALA A 120 10.24 27.40 -8.48
C ALA A 120 11.37 28.36 -8.85
N LEU A 121 11.32 28.93 -10.05
CA LEU A 121 12.28 29.89 -10.58
C LEU A 121 11.52 31.18 -10.93
N VAL A 122 12.02 32.32 -10.49
CA VAL A 122 11.40 33.63 -10.73
C VAL A 122 12.39 34.52 -11.47
N THR A 123 12.03 34.93 -12.69
CA THR A 123 12.77 35.91 -13.49
C THR A 123 12.17 37.31 -13.28
N GLU A 124 12.67 38.30 -14.01
CA GLU A 124 12.09 39.65 -13.98
C GLU A 124 10.71 39.72 -14.63
N THR A 125 10.39 38.76 -15.52
CA THR A 125 9.15 38.78 -16.31
C THR A 125 8.17 37.69 -15.91
N ALA A 126 8.62 36.53 -15.44
CA ALA A 126 7.75 35.38 -15.21
C ALA A 126 8.23 34.44 -14.08
N ALA A 127 7.34 33.55 -13.65
CA ALA A 127 7.67 32.43 -12.76
C ALA A 127 7.53 31.09 -13.48
N TYR A 128 8.44 30.17 -13.19
CA TYR A 128 8.58 28.86 -13.80
C TYR A 128 8.67 27.78 -12.72
N HIS A 129 8.23 26.56 -13.04
CA HIS A 129 8.45 25.36 -12.24
C HIS A 129 9.37 24.41 -12.98
N TRP A 130 10.38 23.89 -12.30
CA TRP A 130 11.33 22.94 -12.86
C TRP A 130 11.34 21.65 -12.03
N SER A 131 10.85 20.57 -12.63
CA SER A 131 10.79 19.26 -12.01
C SER A 131 12.13 18.51 -12.12
N LEU A 132 12.46 17.76 -11.07
CA LEU A 132 13.56 16.78 -11.04
C LEU A 132 13.26 15.55 -11.92
N GLU A 133 11.99 15.28 -12.22
CA GLU A 133 11.58 14.06 -12.91
C GLU A 133 11.86 14.15 -14.42
N GLY A 134 12.43 13.07 -14.96
CA GLY A 134 12.81 12.92 -16.36
C GLY A 134 13.70 14.06 -16.88
N ASP A 135 13.66 14.30 -18.20
CA ASP A 135 14.40 15.37 -18.88
C ASP A 135 13.62 16.69 -18.97
N SER A 136 12.60 16.88 -18.10
CA SER A 136 11.75 18.07 -18.12
C SER A 136 12.55 19.39 -17.97
N THR A 137 12.20 20.37 -18.80
CA THR A 137 12.73 21.74 -18.74
C THR A 137 11.86 22.63 -17.84
N PRO A 138 12.36 23.77 -17.36
CA PRO A 138 11.52 24.75 -16.65
C PRO A 138 10.26 25.14 -17.44
N VAL A 139 9.09 24.94 -16.85
CA VAL A 139 7.78 25.25 -17.43
C VAL A 139 7.30 26.58 -16.88
N LYS A 140 6.92 27.51 -17.75
CA LYS A 140 6.36 28.81 -17.34
C LYS A 140 4.98 28.60 -16.71
N MET A 141 4.77 29.14 -15.52
CA MET A 141 3.50 29.07 -14.80
C MET A 141 2.65 30.33 -15.03
N PHE A 142 3.24 31.51 -14.86
CA PHE A 142 2.54 32.79 -15.08
C PHE A 142 3.52 33.96 -15.24
N ASP A 143 3.04 35.05 -15.81
CA ASP A 143 3.75 36.32 -15.93
C ASP A 143 3.70 37.13 -14.63
N ARG A 144 4.81 37.77 -14.28
CA ARG A 144 4.93 38.62 -13.11
C ARG A 144 4.11 39.88 -13.30
N HIS A 145 3.20 40.13 -12.36
CA HIS A 145 2.30 41.27 -12.42
C HIS A 145 3.06 42.60 -12.26
N ALA A 146 2.58 43.66 -12.92
CA ALA A 146 3.24 44.97 -12.93
C ALA A 146 3.49 45.57 -11.53
N SER A 147 2.65 45.22 -10.55
CA SER A 147 2.82 45.65 -9.14
C SER A 147 4.09 45.11 -8.47
N LEU A 148 4.71 44.06 -9.00
CA LEU A 148 5.98 43.49 -8.52
C LEU A 148 7.19 44.02 -9.31
N SER A 149 6.99 44.91 -10.27
CA SER A 149 8.10 45.53 -11.00
C SER A 149 8.99 46.32 -10.05
N GLY A 150 10.31 46.12 -10.15
CA GLY A 150 11.30 46.75 -9.26
C GLY A 150 11.28 46.26 -7.81
N CYS A 151 10.45 45.27 -7.45
CA CYS A 151 10.44 44.69 -6.11
C CYS A 151 11.56 43.64 -5.96
N GLN A 152 12.17 43.62 -4.77
CA GLN A 152 13.03 42.50 -4.37
C GLN A 152 12.14 41.31 -4.00
N ILE A 153 12.24 40.22 -4.75
CA ILE A 153 11.50 38.99 -4.43
C ILE A 153 12.11 38.34 -3.20
N ILE A 154 11.27 38.09 -2.19
CA ILE A 154 11.68 37.52 -0.90
C ILE A 154 11.13 36.12 -0.68
N ASN A 155 10.05 35.74 -1.36
CA ASN A 155 9.48 34.42 -1.22
C ASN A 155 8.63 34.00 -2.42
N TYR A 156 8.50 32.68 -2.58
CA TYR A 156 7.58 32.02 -3.49
C TYR A 156 6.93 30.84 -2.74
N ARG A 157 5.62 30.74 -2.77
CA ARG A 157 4.84 29.69 -2.08
C ARG A 157 3.81 29.11 -3.03
N CYS A 158 3.47 27.84 -2.84
CA CYS A 158 2.30 27.22 -3.42
C CYS A 158 1.47 26.55 -2.34
N ASP A 159 0.21 26.28 -2.64
CA ASP A 159 -0.60 25.37 -1.83
C ASP A 159 -0.16 23.91 -2.06
N ASN A 160 -0.67 23.00 -1.23
CA ASN A 160 -0.33 21.59 -1.28
C ASN A 160 -0.69 20.94 -2.64
N SER A 161 -1.77 21.40 -3.28
CA SER A 161 -2.20 20.93 -4.60
C SER A 161 -1.51 21.63 -5.78
N GLN A 162 -0.65 22.62 -5.52
CA GLN A 162 0.02 23.47 -6.53
C GLN A 162 -0.94 24.17 -7.51
N LYS A 163 -2.21 24.35 -7.12
CA LYS A 163 -3.23 25.07 -7.88
C LYS A 163 -3.23 26.57 -7.62
N TRP A 164 -2.68 26.99 -6.48
CA TRP A 164 -2.52 28.37 -6.07
C TRP A 164 -1.05 28.68 -5.85
N LEU A 165 -0.58 29.73 -6.53
CA LEU A 165 0.82 30.14 -6.53
C LEU A 165 0.91 31.58 -6.02
N LEU A 166 1.92 31.86 -5.21
CA LEU A 166 2.10 33.15 -4.55
C LEU A 166 3.54 33.63 -4.70
N ILE A 167 3.73 34.82 -5.29
CA ILE A 167 5.00 35.56 -5.27
C ILE A 167 4.89 36.67 -4.24
N ILE A 168 5.94 36.85 -3.44
CA ILE A 168 6.04 37.95 -2.46
C ILE A 168 7.30 38.75 -2.76
N GLY A 169 7.13 40.05 -2.99
CA GLY A 169 8.20 41.01 -3.16
C GLY A 169 8.05 42.21 -2.23
N ILE A 170 9.16 42.89 -1.95
CA ILE A 170 9.19 44.11 -1.15
C ILE A 170 9.91 45.23 -1.89
N SER A 171 9.48 46.46 -1.66
CA SER A 171 10.14 47.67 -2.18
C SER A 171 10.20 48.76 -1.10
N ALA A 172 11.22 49.60 -1.16
CA ALA A 172 11.31 50.77 -0.30
C ALA A 172 10.47 51.91 -0.88
N GLN A 173 9.43 52.33 -0.18
CA GLN A 173 8.56 53.44 -0.58
C GLN A 173 8.39 54.39 0.61
N GLN A 174 8.66 55.69 0.45
CA GLN A 174 8.38 56.72 1.47
C GLN A 174 8.85 56.34 2.91
N ASN A 175 10.11 55.90 3.07
CA ASN A 175 10.69 55.46 4.35
C ASN A 175 10.02 54.24 5.02
N ARG A 176 9.18 53.49 4.31
CA ARG A 176 8.63 52.20 4.73
C ARG A 176 8.93 51.10 3.71
N VAL A 177 8.88 49.86 4.16
CA VAL A 177 8.95 48.69 3.27
C VAL A 177 7.52 48.35 2.86
N ALA A 178 7.19 48.53 1.58
CA ALA A 178 5.92 48.14 1.01
C ALA A 178 5.99 46.70 0.50
N GLY A 179 5.07 45.85 0.94
CA GLY A 179 4.96 44.45 0.49
C GLY A 179 3.96 44.33 -0.65
N ALA A 180 4.38 43.67 -1.74
CA ALA A 180 3.56 43.38 -2.90
C ALA A 180 3.53 41.87 -3.14
N MET A 181 2.32 41.32 -3.24
CA MET A 181 2.09 39.91 -3.52
C MET A 181 1.29 39.74 -4.81
N GLN A 182 1.54 38.64 -5.52
CA GLN A 182 0.73 38.19 -6.63
C GLN A 182 0.24 36.78 -6.32
N LEU A 183 -1.07 36.66 -6.13
CA LEU A 183 -1.76 35.38 -5.97
C LEU A 183 -2.28 34.94 -7.34
N TYR A 184 -1.80 33.81 -7.84
CA TYR A 184 -2.18 33.26 -9.13
C TYR A 184 -2.96 31.94 -8.94
N SER A 185 -4.07 31.81 -9.65
CA SER A 185 -4.84 30.56 -9.75
C SER A 185 -4.47 29.85 -11.05
N VAL A 186 -3.92 28.64 -10.95
CA VAL A 186 -3.56 27.81 -12.11
C VAL A 186 -4.80 27.37 -12.88
N GLU A 187 -5.86 26.97 -12.18
CA GLU A 187 -7.12 26.53 -12.80
C GLU A 187 -7.82 27.65 -13.56
N ARG A 188 -7.91 28.84 -12.94
CA ARG A 188 -8.60 29.98 -13.54
C ARG A 188 -7.70 30.82 -14.44
N ARG A 189 -6.39 30.56 -14.45
CA ARG A 189 -5.35 31.33 -15.15
C ARG A 189 -5.38 32.84 -14.89
N VAL A 190 -5.78 33.26 -13.69
CA VAL A 190 -5.88 34.68 -13.30
C VAL A 190 -4.92 35.03 -12.16
N SER A 191 -4.38 36.24 -12.21
CA SER A 191 -3.54 36.83 -11.15
C SER A 191 -4.30 37.91 -10.39
N GLN A 192 -4.14 37.94 -9.07
CA GLN A 192 -4.63 39.00 -8.21
C GLN A 192 -3.47 39.67 -7.46
N PRO A 193 -3.24 40.98 -7.62
CA PRO A 193 -2.29 41.72 -6.81
C PRO A 193 -2.84 41.99 -5.40
N ILE A 194 -2.03 41.77 -4.38
CA ILE A 194 -2.40 41.95 -2.96
C ILE A 194 -1.27 42.71 -2.25
N GLU A 195 -1.58 43.72 -1.44
CA GLU A 195 -0.60 44.35 -0.55
C GLU A 195 -0.37 43.44 0.68
N GLY A 196 0.85 42.94 0.85
CA GLY A 196 1.22 42.12 2.01
C GLY A 196 2.69 41.74 2.05
N HIS A 197 3.18 41.49 3.25
CA HIS A 197 4.60 41.27 3.53
C HIS A 197 4.95 39.79 3.71
N ALA A 198 4.04 38.99 4.26
CA ALA A 198 4.23 37.56 4.47
C ALA A 198 2.92 36.80 4.24
N GLY A 199 3.00 35.64 3.60
CA GLY A 199 1.83 34.80 3.35
C GLY A 199 2.18 33.31 3.32
N VAL A 200 1.18 32.48 3.61
CA VAL A 200 1.28 31.02 3.67
C VAL A 200 -0.05 30.38 3.29
N PHE A 201 0.00 29.21 2.67
CA PHE A 201 -1.17 28.37 2.43
C PHE A 201 -1.26 27.28 3.50
N MET A 202 -2.47 26.90 3.87
CA MET A 202 -2.71 25.81 4.81
C MET A 202 -4.05 25.12 4.53
N GLU A 203 -4.03 23.80 4.48
CA GLU A 203 -5.25 22.99 4.58
C GLU A 203 -5.73 22.92 6.03
N PHE A 204 -6.97 23.33 6.27
CA PHE A 204 -7.57 23.34 7.60
C PHE A 204 -8.97 22.77 7.57
N ARG A 205 -9.22 21.76 8.41
CA ARG A 205 -10.55 21.18 8.55
C ARG A 205 -11.34 21.92 9.63
N VAL A 206 -12.39 22.61 9.18
CA VAL A 206 -13.41 23.20 10.07
C VAL A 206 -14.22 22.08 10.71
N GLU A 207 -14.57 22.20 12.00
CA GLU A 207 -15.29 21.15 12.76
C GLU A 207 -16.58 20.67 12.08
N ALA A 208 -17.28 21.56 11.36
CA ALA A 208 -18.52 21.24 10.65
C ALA A 208 -18.31 20.58 9.27
N ASN A 209 -17.08 20.56 8.75
CA ASN A 209 -16.77 20.13 7.39
C ASN A 209 -16.20 18.70 7.36
N ALA A 210 -16.54 17.98 6.29
CA ALA A 210 -16.01 16.63 6.05
C ALA A 210 -14.59 16.68 5.49
N GLN A 211 -14.34 17.59 4.54
CA GLN A 211 -13.04 17.76 3.88
C GLN A 211 -12.32 19.02 4.39
N PRO A 212 -10.97 19.10 4.32
CA PRO A 212 -10.25 20.31 4.66
C PRO A 212 -10.51 21.44 3.64
N SER A 213 -10.56 22.67 4.14
CA SER A 213 -10.60 23.90 3.34
C SER A 213 -9.17 24.37 3.05
N ASN A 214 -8.91 24.85 1.84
CA ASN A 214 -7.62 25.42 1.47
C ASN A 214 -7.60 26.91 1.83
N LEU A 215 -6.84 27.27 2.87
CA LEU A 215 -6.77 28.63 3.40
C LEU A 215 -5.51 29.34 2.92
N PHE A 216 -5.67 30.58 2.50
CA PHE A 216 -4.58 31.53 2.29
C PHE A 216 -4.55 32.54 3.43
N CYS A 217 -3.44 32.55 4.17
CA CYS A 217 -3.19 33.45 5.28
C CYS A 217 -2.12 34.46 4.88
N PHE A 218 -2.35 35.75 5.11
CA PHE A 218 -1.33 36.77 4.85
C PHE A 218 -1.38 37.94 5.83
N ALA A 219 -0.21 38.49 6.12
CA ALA A 219 -0.01 39.64 6.98
C ALA A 219 0.53 40.83 6.18
N ASN A 220 -0.02 42.00 6.45
CA ASN A 220 0.39 43.26 5.85
C ASN A 220 0.58 44.32 6.94
N ARG A 221 1.57 45.21 6.77
CA ARG A 221 1.66 46.50 7.47
C ARG A 221 1.58 47.64 6.43
N GLY A 222 0.36 47.94 6.00
CA GLY A 222 0.07 48.92 4.96
C GLY A 222 -0.27 50.31 5.50
N LEU A 223 -0.79 51.19 4.64
CA LEU A 223 -1.25 52.53 5.06
C LEU A 223 -2.50 52.46 5.94
N GLN A 224 -3.33 51.42 5.75
CA GLN A 224 -4.57 51.18 6.47
C GLN A 224 -4.38 50.44 7.81
N GLY A 225 -3.14 50.39 8.32
CA GLY A 225 -2.77 49.66 9.52
C GLY A 225 -2.16 48.28 9.24
N ALA A 226 -1.79 47.59 10.31
CA ALA A 226 -1.21 46.26 10.25
C ALA A 226 -2.28 45.20 10.49
N LYS A 227 -2.44 44.25 9.57
CA LYS A 227 -3.55 43.30 9.58
C LYS A 227 -3.12 41.90 9.15
N LEU A 228 -3.74 40.90 9.78
CA LEU A 228 -3.69 39.49 9.40
C LEU A 228 -5.03 39.14 8.73
N HIS A 229 -4.95 38.48 7.58
CA HIS A 229 -6.08 37.99 6.81
C HIS A 229 -6.02 36.47 6.70
N ILE A 230 -7.17 35.81 6.87
CA ILE A 230 -7.34 34.37 6.67
C ILE A 230 -8.55 34.20 5.75
N ILE A 231 -8.33 33.68 4.54
CA ILE A 231 -9.38 33.50 3.53
C ILE A 231 -9.31 32.11 2.92
N GLU A 232 -10.45 31.56 2.52
CA GLU A 232 -10.49 30.35 1.69
C GLU A 232 -10.17 30.70 0.23
N VAL A 233 -9.39 29.85 -0.43
CA VAL A 233 -9.06 29.99 -1.85
C VAL A 233 -9.58 28.78 -2.63
N GLY A 234 -10.22 29.04 -3.77
CA GLY A 234 -10.87 28.01 -4.59
C GLY A 234 -12.36 27.85 -4.29
N GLN A 235 -12.97 26.84 -4.90
CA GLN A 235 -14.34 26.44 -4.57
C GLN A 235 -14.29 25.45 -3.39
N PRO A 236 -15.13 25.62 -2.35
CA PRO A 236 -15.23 24.64 -1.28
C PRO A 236 -15.59 23.25 -1.83
N PRO A 237 -15.01 22.17 -1.29
CA PRO A 237 -15.39 20.80 -1.65
C PRO A 237 -16.89 20.55 -1.50
N SER A 238 -17.47 19.67 -2.33
CA SER A 238 -18.89 19.34 -2.26
C SER A 238 -19.30 18.83 -0.87
N GLY A 239 -20.29 19.49 -0.25
CA GLY A 239 -20.75 19.18 1.11
C GLY A 239 -20.06 19.96 2.23
N ASN A 240 -19.02 20.76 1.93
CA ASN A 240 -18.41 21.67 2.89
C ASN A 240 -19.13 23.03 2.95
N GLN A 241 -19.18 23.63 4.14
CA GLN A 241 -19.48 25.04 4.31
C GLN A 241 -18.24 25.89 4.01
N PRO A 242 -18.38 27.03 3.31
CA PRO A 242 -17.25 27.92 3.04
C PRO A 242 -16.68 28.50 4.33
N TYR A 243 -15.37 28.62 4.41
CA TYR A 243 -14.70 29.22 5.56
C TYR A 243 -14.93 30.75 5.57
N PRO A 244 -15.44 31.31 6.67
CA PRO A 244 -15.73 32.74 6.76
C PRO A 244 -14.43 33.55 6.85
N LYS A 245 -14.22 34.47 5.90
CA LYS A 245 -13.06 35.38 5.89
C LYS A 245 -12.85 36.05 7.25
N LYS A 246 -11.65 35.93 7.79
CA LYS A 246 -11.22 36.59 9.03
C LYS A 246 -10.20 37.69 8.74
N GLN A 247 -10.29 38.75 9.54
CA GLN A 247 -9.35 39.87 9.51
C GLN A 247 -9.16 40.38 10.94
N VAL A 248 -7.91 40.48 11.39
CA VAL A 248 -7.55 40.92 12.74
C VAL A 248 -6.35 41.86 12.67
N ASP A 249 -6.30 42.84 13.58
CA ASP A 249 -5.18 43.79 13.64
C ASP A 249 -3.93 43.14 14.25
N LEU A 250 -2.78 43.42 13.65
CA LEU A 250 -1.47 43.03 14.16
C LEU A 250 -0.96 44.11 15.10
N PHE A 251 -0.63 43.73 16.33
CA PHE A 251 -0.05 44.65 17.29
C PHE A 251 1.44 44.86 17.00
N PHE A 252 1.89 46.11 17.01
CA PHE A 252 3.32 46.45 17.02
C PHE A 252 3.57 47.44 18.16
N PRO A 253 4.57 47.22 19.02
CA PRO A 253 4.84 48.14 20.11
C PRO A 253 5.28 49.52 19.57
N PRO A 254 5.02 50.62 20.29
CA PRO A 254 5.37 51.98 19.84
C PRO A 254 6.85 52.18 19.49
N GLU A 255 7.74 51.40 20.12
CA GLU A 255 9.18 51.39 19.86
C GLU A 255 9.55 50.78 18.50
N ALA A 256 8.67 49.96 17.92
CA ALA A 256 8.88 49.20 16.68
C ALA A 256 8.15 49.86 15.48
N THR A 257 8.40 51.15 15.26
CA THR A 257 7.72 51.95 14.22
C THR A 257 8.02 51.48 12.79
N SER A 258 9.22 50.99 12.53
CA SER A 258 9.66 50.47 11.21
C SER A 258 9.70 48.94 11.13
N ASP A 259 9.14 48.25 12.12
CA ASP A 259 9.04 46.79 12.10
C ASP A 259 7.93 46.32 11.14
N PHE A 260 8.01 45.11 10.60
CA PHE A 260 6.99 44.56 9.70
C PHE A 260 7.06 43.03 9.68
N PRO A 261 5.99 42.32 9.25
CA PRO A 261 6.02 40.87 9.10
C PRO A 261 7.09 40.45 8.07
N VAL A 262 7.96 39.50 8.42
CA VAL A 262 9.01 39.01 7.51
C VAL A 262 8.72 37.58 7.08
N ALA A 263 8.25 36.75 8.00
CA ALA A 263 7.98 35.35 7.74
C ALA A 263 6.67 34.91 8.39
N MET A 264 6.00 33.97 7.73
CA MET A 264 4.80 33.33 8.24
C MET A 264 4.88 31.83 7.94
N GLN A 265 4.53 31.02 8.94
CA GLN A 265 4.32 29.59 8.81
C GLN A 265 3.01 29.23 9.50
N ALA A 266 2.33 28.20 9.01
CA ALA A 266 1.12 27.68 9.63
C ALA A 266 1.32 26.21 9.99
N SER A 267 0.76 25.79 11.12
CA SER A 267 0.82 24.42 11.60
C SER A 267 -0.52 23.75 11.44
N SER A 268 -0.61 22.74 10.58
CA SER A 268 -1.79 21.89 10.46
C SER A 268 -2.05 21.10 11.73
N LYS A 269 -0.98 20.67 12.42
CA LYS A 269 -1.06 19.90 13.66
C LYS A 269 -1.85 20.62 14.76
N HIS A 270 -1.63 21.93 14.91
CA HIS A 270 -2.22 22.71 15.99
C HIS A 270 -3.29 23.71 15.52
N GLY A 271 -3.38 23.96 14.21
CA GLY A 271 -4.20 25.04 13.64
C GLY A 271 -3.75 26.42 14.13
N VAL A 272 -2.43 26.68 14.12
CA VAL A 272 -1.84 27.95 14.62
C VAL A 272 -0.93 28.55 13.55
N ILE A 273 -0.98 29.87 13.41
CA ILE A 273 -0.09 30.67 12.57
C ILE A 273 1.05 31.23 13.42
N TYR A 274 2.29 31.00 12.99
CA TYR A 274 3.49 31.61 13.51
C TYR A 274 3.94 32.73 12.57
N MET A 275 4.03 33.96 13.09
CA MET A 275 4.50 35.10 12.33
C MET A 275 5.73 35.71 13.01
N VAL A 276 6.80 35.92 12.26
CA VAL A 276 8.03 36.58 12.73
C VAL A 276 8.16 37.94 12.09
N THR A 277 8.50 38.95 12.89
CA THR A 277 8.73 40.33 12.43
C THR A 277 10.21 40.62 12.19
N LYS A 278 10.50 41.74 11.50
CA LYS A 278 11.85 42.21 11.19
C LYS A 278 12.71 42.40 12.43
N TYR A 279 12.11 42.86 13.54
CA TYR A 279 12.81 43.13 14.80
C TYR A 279 12.91 41.90 15.72
N GLY A 280 12.45 40.73 15.26
CA GLY A 280 12.56 39.46 15.99
C GLY A 280 11.42 39.21 16.96
N TYR A 281 10.25 39.84 16.77
CA TYR A 281 9.03 39.45 17.49
C TYR A 281 8.42 38.20 16.85
N ILE A 282 7.96 37.27 17.69
CA ILE A 282 7.12 36.15 17.30
C ILE A 282 5.69 36.46 17.71
N HIS A 283 4.74 36.16 16.83
CA HIS A 283 3.31 36.21 17.09
C HIS A 283 2.71 34.85 16.78
N LEU A 284 1.83 34.38 17.68
CA LEU A 284 1.03 33.18 17.49
C LEU A 284 -0.43 33.58 17.36
N TYR A 285 -1.10 33.08 16.33
CA TYR A 285 -2.53 33.31 16.10
C TYR A 285 -3.25 31.97 15.89
N ASP A 286 -4.43 31.81 16.47
CA ASP A 286 -5.30 30.68 16.15
C ASP A 286 -5.87 30.82 14.74
N LEU A 287 -5.84 29.74 13.95
CA LEU A 287 -6.27 29.74 12.55
C LEU A 287 -7.80 29.79 12.40
N ASP A 288 -8.56 29.28 13.37
CA ASP A 288 -10.04 29.28 13.31
C ASP A 288 -10.64 30.64 13.67
N THR A 289 -10.18 31.22 14.77
CA THR A 289 -10.74 32.48 15.31
C THR A 289 -9.94 33.73 14.93
N ALA A 290 -8.71 33.58 14.42
CA ALA A 290 -7.73 34.65 14.23
C ALA A 290 -7.31 35.37 15.54
N THR A 291 -7.58 34.76 16.71
CA THR A 291 -7.22 35.32 18.01
C THR A 291 -5.71 35.26 18.24
N CYS A 292 -5.10 36.34 18.73
CA CYS A 292 -3.69 36.35 19.13
C CYS A 292 -3.50 35.53 20.41
N LEU A 293 -2.73 34.45 20.31
CA LEU A 293 -2.42 33.55 21.43
C LEU A 293 -1.23 34.06 22.25
N TYR A 294 -0.18 34.51 21.58
CA TYR A 294 1.05 34.92 22.25
C TYR A 294 1.85 35.88 21.38
N MET A 295 2.58 36.79 22.03
CA MET A 295 3.49 37.70 21.37
C MET A 295 4.67 38.02 22.30
N ASN A 296 5.89 37.86 21.79
CA ASN A 296 7.09 38.25 22.53
C ASN A 296 8.28 38.45 21.57
N ARG A 297 9.33 39.13 22.04
CA ARG A 297 10.59 39.24 21.30
C ARG A 297 11.47 38.05 21.60
N ILE A 298 11.80 37.27 20.57
CA ILE A 298 12.64 36.05 20.67
C ILE A 298 14.07 36.27 20.17
N SER A 299 14.31 37.33 19.39
CA SER A 299 15.63 37.63 18.84
C SER A 299 15.89 39.13 18.87
N SER A 300 17.13 39.52 19.18
CA SER A 300 17.57 40.91 19.04
C SER A 300 17.82 41.29 17.58
N GLU A 301 18.17 40.29 16.76
CA GLU A 301 18.48 40.42 15.33
C GLU A 301 17.33 39.91 14.44
N THR A 302 17.31 40.37 13.18
CA THR A 302 16.37 39.81 12.19
C THR A 302 16.62 38.33 11.97
N ILE A 303 15.57 37.54 12.08
CA ILE A 303 15.47 36.16 11.55
C ILE A 303 15.14 36.29 10.06
N PHE A 304 16.12 36.08 9.20
CA PHE A 304 15.99 36.41 7.77
C PHE A 304 15.58 35.22 6.90
N VAL A 305 15.71 34.01 7.42
CA VAL A 305 15.26 32.78 6.76
C VAL A 305 14.50 31.93 7.77
N THR A 306 13.40 31.33 7.32
CA THR A 306 12.55 30.48 8.17
C THR A 306 11.96 29.34 7.36
N VAL A 307 11.71 28.23 8.04
CA VAL A 307 11.10 27.00 7.52
C VAL A 307 10.07 26.48 8.53
N PRO A 308 9.09 25.69 8.09
CA PRO A 308 8.30 24.89 9.03
C PRO A 308 9.24 23.92 9.76
N HIS A 309 9.02 23.74 11.08
CA HIS A 309 9.68 22.69 11.85
C HIS A 309 8.71 21.52 11.98
N GLU A 310 8.93 20.48 11.18
CA GLU A 310 7.97 19.39 11.00
C GLU A 310 7.77 18.60 12.28
N ALA A 311 8.85 18.30 13.01
CA ALA A 311 8.83 17.48 14.22
C ALA A 311 7.93 18.07 15.33
N SER A 312 7.95 19.40 15.51
CA SER A 312 7.15 20.07 16.52
C SER A 312 5.89 20.74 15.98
N GLY A 313 5.66 20.72 14.66
CA GLY A 313 4.66 21.56 13.99
C GLY A 313 4.83 23.06 14.31
N GLY A 314 6.08 23.54 14.32
CA GLY A 314 6.46 24.91 14.70
C GLY A 314 7.13 25.67 13.56
N ILE A 315 7.90 26.70 13.92
CA ILE A 315 8.74 27.49 13.02
C ILE A 315 10.21 27.39 13.45
N MET A 316 11.11 27.23 12.49
CA MET A 316 12.56 27.30 12.70
C MET A 316 13.15 28.37 11.79
N GLY A 317 14.20 29.05 12.24
CA GLY A 317 14.88 30.05 11.43
C GLY A 317 16.26 30.44 11.95
N VAL A 318 16.98 31.18 11.13
CA VAL A 318 18.35 31.65 11.42
C VAL A 318 18.37 33.17 11.48
N ASN A 319 18.97 33.72 12.53
CA ASN A 319 19.16 35.16 12.68
C ASN A 319 20.54 35.64 12.19
N ARG A 320 20.73 36.96 12.09
CA ARG A 320 22.00 37.57 11.63
C ARG A 320 23.20 37.32 12.55
N LYS A 321 22.97 36.92 13.80
CA LYS A 321 24.04 36.48 14.72
C LYS A 321 24.47 35.03 14.48
N GLY A 322 23.74 34.29 13.65
CA GLY A 322 24.01 32.88 13.36
C GLY A 322 23.27 31.90 14.26
N GLN A 323 22.35 32.37 15.11
CA GLN A 323 21.63 31.51 16.03
C GLN A 323 20.54 30.77 15.25
N VAL A 324 20.51 29.45 15.40
CA VAL A 324 19.45 28.60 14.85
C VAL A 324 18.37 28.45 15.92
N LEU A 325 17.26 29.15 15.71
CA LEU A 325 16.18 29.28 16.68
C LEU A 325 14.94 28.53 16.20
N SER A 326 14.23 27.88 17.12
CA SER A 326 12.90 27.33 16.86
C SER A 326 11.89 27.78 17.91
N VAL A 327 10.64 27.90 17.46
CA VAL A 327 9.49 28.15 18.30
C VAL A 327 8.39 27.16 17.94
N SER A 328 7.87 26.47 18.94
CA SER A 328 6.69 25.62 18.81
C SER A 328 5.69 25.92 19.91
N MET A 329 4.46 25.44 19.75
CA MET A 329 3.47 25.46 20.82
C MET A 329 3.88 24.51 21.94
N ASP A 330 3.67 24.93 23.19
CA ASP A 330 3.82 24.06 24.36
C ASP A 330 2.49 23.38 24.66
N GLU A 331 2.35 22.12 24.23
CA GLU A 331 1.13 21.32 24.37
C GLU A 331 0.66 21.18 25.84
N ASP A 332 1.58 21.23 26.82
CA ASP A 332 1.26 21.07 28.24
C ASP A 332 0.75 22.37 28.88
N ASN A 333 1.28 23.51 28.43
CA ASN A 333 1.04 24.82 29.05
C ASN A 333 0.03 25.69 28.27
N VAL A 334 -0.17 25.44 26.97
CA VAL A 334 -0.99 26.32 26.11
C VAL A 334 -2.44 26.45 26.59
N ILE A 335 -3.07 25.36 27.00
CA ILE A 335 -4.47 25.38 27.45
C ILE A 335 -4.60 26.14 28.77
N GLY A 336 -3.69 25.89 29.71
CA GLY A 336 -3.61 26.63 30.98
C GLY A 336 -3.37 28.12 30.76
N TYR A 337 -2.50 28.49 29.82
CA TYR A 337 -2.23 29.87 29.46
C TYR A 337 -3.44 30.56 28.81
N VAL A 338 -4.10 29.91 27.85
CA VAL A 338 -5.28 30.48 27.17
C VAL A 338 -6.43 30.68 28.16
N THR A 339 -6.59 29.75 29.10
CA THR A 339 -7.63 29.80 30.13
C THR A 339 -7.38 30.89 31.17
N ASN A 340 -6.17 30.94 31.73
CA ASN A 340 -5.88 31.78 32.90
C ASN A 340 -5.33 33.16 32.53
N ASN A 341 -4.44 33.24 31.53
CA ASN A 341 -3.74 34.47 31.17
C ASN A 341 -4.52 35.27 30.10
N LEU A 342 -4.98 34.60 29.05
CA LEU A 342 -5.83 35.22 28.02
C LEU A 342 -7.30 35.34 28.44
N GLN A 343 -7.70 34.66 29.52
CA GLN A 343 -9.08 34.65 30.04
C GLN A 343 -10.11 34.26 28.97
N ASN A 344 -9.74 33.34 28.07
CA ASN A 344 -10.59 32.89 26.97
C ASN A 344 -10.86 31.36 27.06
N PRO A 345 -11.76 30.93 27.96
CA PRO A 345 -12.06 29.51 28.17
C PRO A 345 -12.71 28.85 26.94
N ASP A 346 -13.45 29.60 26.12
CA ASP A 346 -14.07 29.06 24.90
C ASP A 346 -13.03 28.68 23.85
N LEU A 347 -12.01 29.52 23.65
CA LEU A 347 -10.88 29.20 22.78
C LEU A 347 -10.06 28.03 23.35
N ALA A 348 -9.84 27.98 24.67
CA ALA A 348 -9.15 26.88 25.31
C ALA A 348 -9.88 25.53 25.07
N LEU A 349 -11.21 25.50 25.19
CA LEU A 349 -12.03 24.33 24.91
C LEU A 349 -11.92 23.89 23.44
N LYS A 350 -12.01 24.84 22.50
CA LYS A 350 -11.88 24.54 21.05
C LYS A 350 -10.49 24.02 20.71
N LEU A 351 -9.43 24.67 21.20
CA LEU A 351 -8.05 24.24 20.99
C LEU A 351 -7.80 22.86 21.58
N ALA A 352 -8.33 22.58 22.77
CA ALA A 352 -8.18 21.28 23.43
C ALA A 352 -8.93 20.17 22.67
N SER A 353 -10.17 20.42 22.23
CA SER A 353 -10.96 19.49 21.42
C SER A 353 -10.30 19.20 20.07
N ARG A 354 -9.97 20.27 19.31
CA ARG A 354 -9.43 20.18 17.94
C ARG A 354 -8.09 19.45 17.88
N ASN A 355 -7.22 19.71 18.85
CA ASN A 355 -5.84 19.20 18.85
C ASN A 355 -5.63 18.07 19.87
N ASN A 356 -6.68 17.60 20.56
CA ASN A 356 -6.62 16.58 21.61
C ASN A 356 -5.60 16.87 22.74
N LEU A 357 -5.56 18.13 23.20
CA LEU A 357 -4.61 18.62 24.21
C LEU A 357 -5.14 18.43 25.64
N GLN A 358 -4.22 18.30 26.61
CA GLN A 358 -4.54 18.16 28.03
C GLN A 358 -4.72 19.52 28.72
N GLY A 359 -5.35 19.52 29.90
CA GLY A 359 -5.47 20.70 30.76
C GLY A 359 -6.80 21.46 30.64
N ALA A 360 -7.74 20.98 29.82
CA ALA A 360 -9.11 21.51 29.73
C ALA A 360 -10.13 20.68 30.53
N ASP A 361 -9.69 19.66 31.27
CA ASP A 361 -10.53 18.65 31.92
C ASP A 361 -11.62 19.30 32.80
N ASP A 362 -11.22 20.26 33.64
CA ASP A 362 -12.13 21.04 34.50
C ASP A 362 -13.09 21.91 33.70
N LEU A 363 -12.67 22.45 32.54
CA LEU A 363 -13.52 23.26 31.69
C LEU A 363 -14.59 22.41 31.00
N PHE A 364 -14.23 21.21 30.51
CA PHE A 364 -15.18 20.26 29.95
C PHE A 364 -16.18 19.79 31.00
N LEU A 365 -15.74 19.48 32.21
CA LEU A 365 -16.61 19.13 33.33
C LEU A 365 -17.57 20.26 33.70
N ARG A 366 -17.09 21.51 33.80
CA ARG A 366 -17.94 22.68 34.08
C ARG A 366 -18.97 22.92 32.98
N LYS A 367 -18.55 22.86 31.71
CA LYS A 367 -19.45 23.04 30.55
C LYS A 367 -20.50 21.94 30.50
N PHE A 368 -20.09 20.69 30.73
CA PHE A 368 -21.01 19.55 30.83
C PHE A 368 -22.03 19.75 31.96
N ASN A 369 -21.57 20.09 33.17
CA ASN A 369 -22.45 20.34 34.32
C ASN A 369 -23.44 21.47 34.06
N ALA A 370 -22.99 22.57 33.44
CA ALA A 370 -23.84 23.70 33.11
C ALA A 370 -24.95 23.32 32.10
N LEU A 371 -24.59 22.62 31.02
CA LEU A 371 -25.56 22.15 30.01
C LEU A 371 -26.54 21.13 30.61
N PHE A 372 -26.04 20.25 31.47
CA PHE A 372 -26.85 19.24 32.15
C PHE A 372 -27.86 19.87 33.11
N GLN A 373 -27.46 20.89 33.88
CA GLN A 373 -28.36 21.65 34.76
C GLN A 373 -29.40 22.47 33.99
N GLN A 374 -29.05 22.94 32.79
CA GLN A 374 -29.98 23.65 31.89
C GLN A 374 -30.98 22.72 31.19
N GLY A 375 -30.87 21.40 31.37
CA GLY A 375 -31.73 20.42 30.69
C GLY A 375 -31.40 20.22 29.20
N ASN A 376 -30.29 20.76 28.71
CA ASN A 376 -29.86 20.58 27.32
C ASN A 376 -28.98 19.34 27.18
N TYR A 377 -29.63 18.17 27.25
CA TYR A 377 -28.94 16.87 27.27
C TYR A 377 -28.23 16.52 25.95
N SER A 378 -28.75 16.97 24.81
CA SER A 378 -28.14 16.71 23.49
C SER A 378 -26.78 17.40 23.35
N GLU A 379 -26.69 18.69 23.72
CA GLU A 379 -25.42 19.40 23.70
C GLU A 379 -24.46 18.92 24.80
N ALA A 380 -24.98 18.55 25.99
CA ALA A 380 -24.16 17.94 27.03
C ALA A 380 -23.55 16.61 26.54
N ALA A 381 -24.30 15.80 25.80
CA ALA A 381 -23.81 14.58 25.18
C ALA A 381 -22.72 14.85 24.13
N LYS A 382 -22.89 15.86 23.27
CA LYS A 382 -21.84 16.28 22.31
C LYS A 382 -20.57 16.73 23.01
N VAL A 383 -20.67 17.48 24.12
CA VAL A 383 -19.51 17.89 24.92
C VAL A 383 -18.81 16.70 25.54
N ALA A 384 -19.56 15.71 26.02
CA ALA A 384 -18.98 14.49 26.56
C ALA A 384 -18.29 13.63 25.47
N ALA A 385 -18.87 13.60 24.27
CA ALA A 385 -18.35 12.87 23.12
C ALA A 385 -17.08 13.50 22.52
N SER A 386 -17.04 14.85 22.42
CA SER A 386 -15.91 15.64 21.92
C SER A 386 -14.80 15.91 22.95
N ALA A 387 -14.97 15.47 24.20
CA ALA A 387 -13.98 15.69 25.23
C ALA A 387 -12.65 14.98 24.88
N PRO A 388 -11.50 15.67 24.95
CA PRO A 388 -10.21 15.10 24.60
C PRO A 388 -9.92 13.89 25.48
N LYS A 389 -9.28 12.87 24.90
CA LYS A 389 -8.94 11.59 25.56
C LYS A 389 -10.10 10.88 26.27
N GLY A 390 -11.36 11.23 25.96
CA GLY A 390 -12.54 10.60 26.56
C GLY A 390 -12.71 10.89 28.06
N ILE A 391 -12.27 12.05 28.57
CA ILE A 391 -12.37 12.41 30.01
C ILE A 391 -13.80 12.33 30.54
N LEU A 392 -14.79 12.68 29.70
CA LEU A 392 -16.20 12.61 30.05
C LEU A 392 -16.87 11.30 29.63
N ARG A 393 -16.17 10.39 28.96
CA ARG A 393 -16.66 9.05 28.58
C ARG A 393 -16.46 8.04 29.71
N THR A 394 -16.99 8.38 30.88
CA THR A 394 -16.82 7.60 32.12
C THR A 394 -18.14 6.98 32.57
N PRO A 395 -18.10 5.93 33.40
CA PRO A 395 -19.31 5.34 34.00
C PRO A 395 -20.16 6.37 34.78
N GLN A 396 -19.52 7.38 35.38
CA GLN A 396 -20.22 8.44 36.12
C GLN A 396 -21.11 9.29 35.20
N THR A 397 -20.64 9.61 33.99
CA THR A 397 -21.42 10.34 32.99
C THR A 397 -22.65 9.55 32.56
N ILE A 398 -22.49 8.24 32.33
CA ILE A 398 -23.59 7.33 31.96
C ILE A 398 -24.63 7.27 33.09
N GLN A 399 -24.18 7.11 34.34
CA GLN A 399 -25.07 7.10 35.51
C GLN A 399 -25.88 8.39 35.64
N ARG A 400 -25.28 9.55 35.33
CA ARG A 400 -26.01 10.83 35.32
C ARG A 400 -27.10 10.84 34.25
N PHE A 401 -26.81 10.42 33.03
CA PHE A 401 -27.83 10.32 31.97
C PHE A 401 -28.92 9.29 32.30
N GLN A 402 -28.60 8.22 33.03
CA GLN A 402 -29.55 7.19 33.45
C GLN A 402 -30.52 7.68 34.54
N GLN A 403 -30.09 8.61 35.40
CA GLN A 403 -30.92 9.18 36.47
C GLN A 403 -31.96 10.20 35.98
N VAL A 404 -31.89 10.62 34.72
CA VAL A 404 -32.84 11.60 34.16
C VAL A 404 -34.18 10.91 33.86
N PRO A 405 -35.30 11.40 34.43
CA PRO A 405 -36.62 10.84 34.14
C PRO A 405 -37.01 11.07 32.67
N VAL A 406 -37.41 10.00 31.99
CA VAL A 406 -37.83 10.04 30.58
C VAL A 406 -39.28 10.52 30.48
N GLN A 407 -39.53 11.61 29.75
CA GLN A 407 -40.91 12.03 29.47
C GLN A 407 -41.53 11.17 28.34
N PRO A 408 -42.82 10.78 28.45
CA PRO A 408 -43.48 9.97 27.43
C PRO A 408 -43.44 10.64 26.05
N GLY A 409 -42.89 9.95 25.05
CA GLY A 409 -42.79 10.45 23.67
C GLY A 409 -41.46 11.12 23.30
N THR A 410 -40.56 11.36 24.26
CA THR A 410 -39.20 11.88 24.00
C THR A 410 -38.16 10.76 24.02
N THR A 411 -37.14 10.84 23.17
CA THR A 411 -36.01 9.90 23.19
C THR A 411 -35.24 10.05 24.50
N SER A 412 -34.92 8.93 25.16
CA SER A 412 -34.16 8.95 26.42
C SER A 412 -32.83 9.69 26.23
N PRO A 413 -32.46 10.63 27.12
CA PRO A 413 -31.17 11.32 27.10
C PRO A 413 -29.96 10.36 27.04
N MET A 414 -30.08 9.19 27.68
CA MET A 414 -29.05 8.13 27.61
C MET A 414 -28.91 7.57 26.20
N LEU A 415 -30.01 7.38 25.48
CA LEU A 415 -29.99 6.88 24.10
C LEU A 415 -29.46 7.95 23.14
N GLN A 416 -29.79 9.23 23.36
CA GLN A 416 -29.21 10.34 22.61
C GLN A 416 -27.67 10.39 22.77
N TYR A 417 -27.16 10.19 23.99
CA TYR A 417 -25.73 10.12 24.26
C TYR A 417 -25.04 9.01 23.46
N PHE A 418 -25.58 7.80 23.47
CA PHE A 418 -24.99 6.69 22.71
C PHE A 418 -25.10 6.87 21.20
N THR A 419 -26.20 7.42 20.68
CA THR A 419 -26.32 7.71 19.25
C THR A 419 -25.22 8.66 18.79
N ILE A 420 -24.99 9.76 19.53
CA ILE A 420 -23.93 10.72 19.20
C ILE A 420 -22.54 10.06 19.24
N LEU A 421 -22.28 9.19 20.21
CA LEU A 421 -21.01 8.47 20.28
C LEU A 421 -20.82 7.46 19.14
N LEU A 422 -21.88 6.73 18.76
CA LEU A 422 -21.84 5.78 17.64
C LEU A 422 -21.58 6.48 16.30
N ASP A 423 -22.09 7.69 16.13
CA ASP A 423 -21.82 8.53 14.96
C ASP A 423 -20.36 9.00 14.93
N GLN A 424 -19.77 9.32 16.09
CA GLN A 424 -18.38 9.77 16.18
C GLN A 424 -17.34 8.64 16.10
N GLY A 425 -17.63 7.45 16.63
CA GLY A 425 -16.65 6.36 16.67
C GLY A 425 -17.08 5.11 17.45
N GLN A 426 -16.08 4.37 17.93
CA GLN A 426 -16.27 3.14 18.70
C GLN A 426 -16.59 3.45 20.18
N LEU A 427 -17.56 2.74 20.76
CA LEU A 427 -17.92 2.78 22.18
C LEU A 427 -16.91 2.02 23.04
N ASN A 428 -16.65 2.47 24.26
CA ASN A 428 -15.78 1.75 25.18
C ASN A 428 -16.49 0.54 25.84
N LYS A 429 -15.77 -0.26 26.64
CA LYS A 429 -16.32 -1.46 27.32
C LYS A 429 -17.59 -1.17 28.12
N TYR A 430 -17.58 -0.13 28.95
CA TYR A 430 -18.71 0.23 29.82
C TYR A 430 -19.90 0.77 29.02
N GLU A 431 -19.63 1.60 28.02
CA GLU A 431 -20.65 2.15 27.12
C GLU A 431 -21.32 1.06 26.28
N SER A 432 -20.53 0.12 25.76
CA SER A 432 -21.02 -1.03 25.00
C SER A 432 -21.93 -1.92 25.86
N LEU A 433 -21.55 -2.16 27.12
CA LEU A 433 -22.36 -2.90 28.09
C LEU A 433 -23.71 -2.22 28.37
N GLU A 434 -23.68 -0.95 28.73
CA GLU A 434 -24.88 -0.20 29.11
C GLU A 434 -25.81 0.08 27.92
N LEU A 435 -25.27 0.17 26.70
CA LEU A 435 -26.08 0.23 25.48
C LEU A 435 -26.72 -1.13 25.14
N CYS A 436 -25.96 -2.23 25.21
CA CYS A 436 -26.45 -3.55 24.81
C CYS A 436 -27.44 -4.14 25.82
N ARG A 437 -27.32 -3.84 27.11
CA ARG A 437 -28.22 -4.35 28.18
C ARG A 437 -29.71 -4.13 27.89
N PRO A 438 -30.22 -2.91 27.63
CA PRO A 438 -31.63 -2.70 27.31
C PRO A 438 -32.03 -3.29 25.95
N VAL A 439 -31.14 -3.27 24.96
CA VAL A 439 -31.41 -3.80 23.60
C VAL A 439 -31.61 -5.31 23.62
N LEU A 440 -30.79 -6.02 24.41
CA LEU A 440 -30.90 -7.47 24.60
C LEU A 440 -32.13 -7.84 25.43
N GLN A 441 -32.47 -7.08 26.48
CA GLN A 441 -33.72 -7.27 27.24
C GLN A 441 -34.98 -7.10 26.37
N GLN A 442 -34.93 -6.25 25.36
CA GLN A 442 -36.00 -6.06 24.38
C GLN A 442 -35.99 -7.12 23.25
N GLY A 443 -35.07 -8.08 23.28
CA GLY A 443 -34.95 -9.13 22.26
C GLY A 443 -34.43 -8.66 20.89
N ARG A 444 -33.89 -7.43 20.78
CA ARG A 444 -33.45 -6.83 19.50
C ARG A 444 -31.99 -7.17 19.15
N LYS A 445 -31.65 -8.46 19.14
CA LYS A 445 -30.26 -8.92 18.92
C LYS A 445 -29.65 -8.50 17.56
N GLN A 446 -30.48 -8.33 16.53
CA GLN A 446 -30.06 -7.90 15.18
C GLN A 446 -29.34 -6.55 15.18
N VAL A 447 -29.68 -5.65 16.12
CA VAL A 447 -29.04 -4.34 16.24
C VAL A 447 -27.61 -4.49 16.79
N VAL A 448 -27.42 -5.37 17.77
CA VAL A 448 -26.09 -5.69 18.32
C VAL A 448 -25.22 -6.37 17.26
N GLU A 449 -25.79 -7.28 16.46
CA GLU A 449 -25.09 -7.88 15.31
C GLU A 449 -24.61 -6.83 14.31
N LYS A 450 -25.45 -5.84 14.00
CA LYS A 450 -25.09 -4.74 13.10
C LYS A 450 -23.92 -3.93 13.67
N TRP A 451 -23.99 -3.52 14.93
CA TRP A 451 -22.92 -2.75 15.57
C TRP A 451 -21.60 -3.53 15.71
N LEU A 452 -21.66 -4.85 15.90
CA LEU A 452 -20.48 -5.72 15.91
C LEU A 452 -19.85 -5.91 14.52
N LYS A 453 -20.65 -5.85 13.44
CA LYS A 453 -20.12 -5.90 12.06
C LYS A 453 -19.49 -4.58 11.63
N GLU A 454 -19.99 -3.46 12.14
CA GLU A 454 -19.47 -2.11 11.87
C GLU A 454 -18.33 -1.69 12.81
N ASP A 455 -17.83 -2.61 13.66
CA ASP A 455 -16.78 -2.37 14.68
C ASP A 455 -17.07 -1.17 15.60
N LYS A 456 -18.35 -0.94 15.90
CA LYS A 456 -18.82 0.19 16.73
C LYS A 456 -18.75 -0.06 18.23
N LEU A 457 -18.57 -1.30 18.66
CA LEU A 457 -18.54 -1.71 20.06
C LEU A 457 -17.15 -2.21 20.46
N GLU A 458 -16.67 -1.81 21.63
CA GLU A 458 -15.53 -2.47 22.26
C GLU A 458 -16.03 -3.72 23.00
N CYS A 459 -15.57 -4.88 22.56
CA CYS A 459 -16.00 -6.15 23.12
C CYS A 459 -15.30 -6.43 24.46
N SER A 460 -16.06 -6.84 25.47
CA SER A 460 -15.55 -7.27 26.78
C SER A 460 -16.06 -8.65 27.17
N GLU A 461 -15.46 -9.21 28.22
CA GLU A 461 -15.91 -10.46 28.82
C GLU A 461 -17.37 -10.36 29.29
N GLU A 462 -17.73 -9.29 30.02
CA GLU A 462 -19.08 -9.15 30.56
C GLU A 462 -20.12 -8.94 29.44
N LEU A 463 -19.71 -8.30 28.33
CA LEU A 463 -20.60 -8.12 27.18
C LEU A 463 -20.89 -9.46 26.52
N GLY A 464 -19.88 -10.32 26.41
CA GLY A 464 -20.05 -11.68 25.93
C GLY A 464 -20.98 -12.50 26.83
N ASP A 465 -20.87 -12.39 28.16
CA ASP A 465 -21.74 -13.11 29.10
C ASP A 465 -23.21 -12.69 28.95
N LEU A 466 -23.42 -11.38 28.78
CA LEU A 466 -24.74 -10.80 28.59
C LEU A 466 -25.38 -11.25 27.26
N VAL A 467 -24.60 -11.28 26.18
CA VAL A 467 -25.05 -11.76 24.87
C VAL A 467 -25.30 -13.27 24.90
N LYS A 468 -24.49 -14.04 25.63
CA LYS A 468 -24.59 -15.51 25.72
C LYS A 468 -25.94 -15.98 26.24
N GLN A 469 -26.58 -15.22 27.13
CA GLN A 469 -27.93 -15.52 27.63
C GLN A 469 -28.99 -15.51 26.52
N THR A 470 -28.75 -14.77 25.43
CA THR A 470 -29.67 -14.64 24.30
C THR A 470 -29.24 -15.49 23.11
N ASP A 471 -27.95 -15.44 22.74
CA ASP A 471 -27.40 -16.13 21.58
C ASP A 471 -25.94 -16.55 21.82
N PRO A 472 -25.65 -17.87 21.97
CA PRO A 472 -24.30 -18.36 22.21
C PRO A 472 -23.38 -18.20 20.98
N THR A 473 -23.92 -18.16 19.76
CA THR A 473 -23.12 -17.98 18.54
C THR A 473 -22.66 -16.54 18.36
N LEU A 474 -23.53 -15.58 18.69
CA LEU A 474 -23.16 -14.17 18.72
C LEU A 474 -22.14 -13.88 19.83
N ALA A 475 -22.32 -14.48 21.01
CA ALA A 475 -21.38 -14.38 22.12
C ALA A 475 -19.97 -14.87 21.75
N LEU A 476 -19.85 -15.97 20.99
CA LEU A 476 -18.56 -16.42 20.48
C LEU A 476 -17.83 -15.32 19.69
N SER A 477 -18.57 -14.57 18.85
CA SER A 477 -18.00 -13.46 18.07
C SER A 477 -17.56 -12.28 18.94
N VAL A 478 -18.23 -12.05 20.07
CA VAL A 478 -17.87 -11.03 21.05
C VAL A 478 -16.63 -11.46 21.82
N TYR A 479 -16.58 -12.70 22.33
CA TYR A 479 -15.42 -13.22 23.06
C TYR A 479 -14.14 -13.28 22.21
N LEU A 480 -14.28 -13.62 20.92
CA LEU A 480 -13.16 -13.61 19.97
C LEU A 480 -12.58 -12.20 19.82
N ARG A 481 -13.42 -11.18 19.69
CA ARG A 481 -12.99 -9.77 19.61
C ARG A 481 -12.49 -9.23 20.95
N ALA A 482 -13.05 -9.69 22.06
CA ALA A 482 -12.65 -9.31 23.42
C ALA A 482 -11.31 -9.96 23.85
N ASN A 483 -10.79 -10.89 23.06
CA ASN A 483 -9.58 -11.66 23.36
C ASN A 483 -9.65 -12.36 24.73
N VAL A 484 -10.71 -13.13 24.97
CA VAL A 484 -10.93 -13.91 26.21
C VAL A 484 -10.86 -15.41 25.90
N PRO A 485 -9.67 -16.03 25.89
CA PRO A 485 -9.50 -17.37 25.33
C PRO A 485 -10.29 -18.47 26.05
N HIS A 486 -10.40 -18.39 27.38
CA HIS A 486 -11.11 -19.40 28.17
C HIS A 486 -12.61 -19.47 27.82
N LYS A 487 -13.27 -18.33 27.60
CA LYS A 487 -14.69 -18.29 27.21
C LYS A 487 -14.92 -18.61 25.74
N VAL A 488 -13.99 -18.24 24.86
CA VAL A 488 -14.02 -18.68 23.45
C VAL A 488 -13.99 -20.20 23.37
N ILE A 489 -13.08 -20.83 24.11
CA ILE A 489 -12.94 -22.29 24.15
C ILE A 489 -14.18 -22.94 24.77
N GLN A 490 -14.73 -22.37 25.84
CA GLN A 490 -16.00 -22.83 26.41
C GLN A 490 -17.14 -22.75 25.39
N CYS A 491 -17.26 -21.65 24.63
CA CYS A 491 -18.28 -21.52 23.58
C CYS A 491 -18.06 -22.50 22.42
N PHE A 492 -16.81 -22.76 22.01
CA PHE A 492 -16.52 -23.79 21.02
C PHE A 492 -16.90 -25.18 21.52
N ALA A 493 -16.68 -25.48 22.81
CA ALA A 493 -17.09 -26.75 23.42
C ALA A 493 -18.61 -26.89 23.48
N GLU A 494 -19.33 -25.83 23.88
CA GLU A 494 -20.81 -25.81 23.92
C GLU A 494 -21.44 -25.91 22.52
N THR A 495 -20.77 -25.38 21.49
CA THR A 495 -21.25 -25.42 20.09
C THR A 495 -20.77 -26.66 19.33
N GLY A 496 -20.02 -27.57 19.96
CA GLY A 496 -19.55 -28.82 19.36
C GLY A 496 -18.39 -28.66 18.36
N GLN A 497 -17.73 -27.50 18.29
CA GLN A 497 -16.68 -27.20 17.31
C GLN A 497 -15.27 -27.48 17.86
N PHE A 498 -15.02 -28.71 18.31
CA PHE A 498 -13.78 -29.08 19.02
C PHE A 498 -12.50 -28.95 18.17
N GLN A 499 -12.58 -29.16 16.85
CA GLN A 499 -11.45 -28.98 15.94
C GLN A 499 -10.90 -27.54 15.96
N LYS A 500 -11.77 -26.54 16.14
CA LYS A 500 -11.37 -25.13 16.18
C LYS A 500 -10.74 -24.73 17.51
N ILE A 501 -10.94 -25.49 18.59
CA ILE A 501 -10.35 -25.21 19.91
C ILE A 501 -8.83 -25.26 19.83
N VAL A 502 -8.27 -26.33 19.24
CA VAL A 502 -6.81 -26.52 19.12
C VAL A 502 -6.21 -25.44 18.21
N LEU A 503 -6.84 -25.18 17.07
CA LEU A 503 -6.39 -24.15 16.12
C LEU A 503 -6.38 -22.75 16.74
N TYR A 504 -7.44 -22.40 17.47
CA TYR A 504 -7.52 -21.11 18.16
C TYR A 504 -6.48 -21.03 19.27
N ALA A 505 -6.41 -22.03 20.16
CA ALA A 505 -5.45 -22.10 21.27
C ALA A 505 -3.99 -21.90 20.80
N LYS A 506 -3.58 -22.57 19.71
CA LYS A 506 -2.26 -22.38 19.10
C LYS A 506 -2.06 -20.97 18.55
N LYS A 507 -3.06 -20.39 17.89
CA LYS A 507 -2.97 -19.04 17.30
C LYS A 507 -2.82 -17.93 18.35
N VAL A 508 -3.51 -18.03 19.48
CA VAL A 508 -3.41 -17.05 20.59
C VAL A 508 -2.34 -17.40 21.64
N GLY A 509 -1.72 -18.58 21.56
CA GLY A 509 -0.74 -19.04 22.55
C GLY A 509 -1.35 -19.32 23.93
N TYR A 510 -2.62 -19.73 23.99
CA TYR A 510 -3.31 -20.03 25.24
C TYR A 510 -3.47 -21.55 25.43
N SER A 511 -3.07 -22.09 26.58
CA SER A 511 -3.18 -23.51 26.91
C SER A 511 -4.35 -23.77 27.87
N PRO A 512 -5.54 -24.22 27.39
CA PRO A 512 -6.63 -24.64 28.25
C PRO A 512 -6.32 -25.94 29.00
N ASP A 513 -7.16 -26.29 29.98
CA ASP A 513 -7.20 -27.65 30.53
C ASP A 513 -7.84 -28.60 29.51
N TYR A 514 -6.99 -29.15 28.65
CA TYR A 514 -7.39 -30.09 27.59
C TYR A 514 -7.99 -31.38 28.15
N ILE A 515 -7.59 -31.83 29.34
CA ILE A 515 -8.09 -33.06 29.96
C ILE A 515 -9.52 -32.87 30.43
N PHE A 516 -9.84 -31.72 31.04
CA PHE A 516 -11.22 -31.38 31.40
C PHE A 516 -12.13 -31.33 30.16
N LEU A 517 -11.66 -30.71 29.06
CA LEU A 517 -12.40 -30.65 27.80
C LEU A 517 -12.62 -32.03 27.19
N LEU A 518 -11.59 -32.88 27.21
CA LEU A 518 -11.66 -34.25 26.73
C LEU A 518 -12.64 -35.08 27.56
N ARG A 519 -12.60 -34.99 28.91
CA ARG A 519 -13.58 -35.66 29.79
C ARG A 519 -15.01 -35.26 29.47
N ASN A 520 -15.26 -33.98 29.19
CA ASN A 520 -16.59 -33.50 28.85
C ASN A 520 -17.05 -34.01 27.47
N LEU A 521 -16.15 -33.98 26.48
CA LEU A 521 -16.43 -34.51 25.15
C LEU A 521 -16.69 -36.02 25.15
N MET A 522 -15.89 -36.77 25.90
CA MET A 522 -16.02 -38.23 26.02
C MET A 522 -17.34 -38.66 26.66
N ARG A 523 -18.01 -37.80 27.43
CA ARG A 523 -19.38 -38.06 27.94
C ARG A 523 -20.47 -37.83 26.90
N ILE A 524 -20.19 -37.01 25.88
CA ILE A 524 -21.16 -36.60 24.85
C ILE A 524 -21.00 -37.46 23.59
N ASN A 525 -19.77 -37.60 23.09
CA ASN A 525 -19.46 -38.34 21.87
C ASN A 525 -18.05 -38.95 21.93
N HIS A 526 -17.99 -40.28 22.01
CA HIS A 526 -16.75 -41.05 22.11
C HIS A 526 -15.88 -40.98 20.85
N GLU A 527 -16.47 -40.87 19.66
CA GLU A 527 -15.72 -40.84 18.38
C GLU A 527 -15.03 -39.49 18.17
N GLN A 528 -15.74 -38.40 18.43
CA GLN A 528 -15.14 -37.06 18.42
C GLN A 528 -14.11 -36.88 19.54
N GLY A 529 -14.31 -37.54 20.69
CA GLY A 529 -13.33 -37.60 21.76
C GLY A 529 -12.02 -38.25 21.33
N LEU A 530 -12.08 -39.34 20.56
CA LEU A 530 -10.90 -39.98 19.98
C LEU A 530 -10.14 -39.06 19.01
N GLN A 531 -10.85 -38.41 18.08
CA GLN A 531 -10.24 -37.46 17.14
C GLN A 531 -9.60 -36.27 17.87
N PHE A 532 -10.27 -35.74 18.89
CA PHE A 532 -9.74 -34.64 19.71
C PHE A 532 -8.48 -35.08 20.48
N ALA A 533 -8.47 -36.27 21.08
CA ALA A 533 -7.30 -36.83 21.75
C ALA A 533 -6.11 -37.01 20.78
N GLN A 534 -6.35 -37.50 19.55
CA GLN A 534 -5.32 -37.60 18.52
C GLN A 534 -4.74 -36.22 18.15
N MET A 535 -5.57 -35.19 17.99
CA MET A 535 -5.11 -33.83 17.69
C MET A 535 -4.22 -33.22 18.79
N LEU A 536 -4.36 -33.65 20.05
CA LEU A 536 -3.54 -33.16 21.17
C LEU A 536 -2.10 -33.72 21.13
N VAL A 537 -1.84 -34.79 20.39
CA VAL A 537 -0.57 -35.56 20.39
C VAL A 537 0.08 -35.61 19.00
N GLN A 538 -0.53 -34.99 17.98
CA GLN A 538 -0.02 -35.00 16.59
C GLN A 538 1.27 -34.20 16.37
N ASP A 539 1.58 -33.22 17.22
CA ASP A 539 2.78 -32.39 17.12
C ASP A 539 3.96 -32.98 17.93
N ASP A 540 5.19 -32.56 17.62
CA ASP A 540 6.41 -33.05 18.31
C ASP A 540 6.40 -32.83 19.82
N GLU A 541 5.70 -31.78 20.29
CA GLU A 541 5.38 -31.53 21.69
C GLU A 541 3.89 -31.80 21.96
N PRO A 542 3.55 -32.80 22.80
CA PRO A 542 2.16 -33.11 23.11
C PRO A 542 1.55 -31.98 23.95
N LEU A 543 0.35 -31.52 23.55
CA LEU A 543 -0.38 -30.44 24.22
C LEU A 543 -0.99 -30.88 25.58
N ALA A 544 -1.03 -32.17 25.85
CA ALA A 544 -1.55 -32.74 27.09
C ALA A 544 -0.82 -34.06 27.44
N ASP A 545 -0.77 -34.39 28.73
CA ASP A 545 -0.15 -35.62 29.20
C ASP A 545 -0.94 -36.85 28.72
N ILE A 546 -0.26 -37.71 27.97
CA ILE A 546 -0.81 -38.94 27.39
C ILE A 546 -1.33 -39.86 28.50
N SER A 547 -0.70 -39.88 29.67
CA SER A 547 -1.12 -40.70 30.82
C SER A 547 -2.51 -40.31 31.31
N LEU A 548 -2.77 -39.00 31.39
CA LEU A 548 -4.07 -38.45 31.80
C LEU A 548 -5.13 -38.67 30.72
N ILE A 549 -4.76 -38.61 29.44
CA ILE A 549 -5.69 -38.95 28.34
C ILE A 549 -6.12 -40.42 28.44
N VAL A 550 -5.18 -41.34 28.70
CA VAL A 550 -5.46 -42.76 28.90
C VAL A 550 -6.38 -42.98 30.09
N ASP A 551 -6.17 -42.29 31.21
CA ASP A 551 -7.07 -42.35 32.37
C ASP A 551 -8.51 -42.02 31.97
N VAL A 552 -8.72 -40.99 31.13
CA VAL A 552 -10.06 -40.59 30.67
C VAL A 552 -10.73 -41.66 29.81
N PHE A 553 -9.99 -42.34 28.92
CA PHE A 553 -10.53 -43.47 28.16
C PHE A 553 -10.91 -44.64 29.08
N MET A 554 -10.08 -44.92 30.09
CA MET A 554 -10.29 -46.01 31.04
C MET A 554 -11.45 -45.74 32.01
N GLU A 555 -11.65 -44.49 32.43
CA GLU A 555 -12.82 -44.05 33.21
C GLU A 555 -14.15 -44.40 32.52
N GLN A 556 -14.17 -44.47 31.17
CA GLN A 556 -15.34 -44.82 30.35
C GLN A 556 -15.34 -46.27 29.84
N ASN A 557 -14.39 -47.11 30.27
CA ASN A 557 -14.19 -48.49 29.78
C ASN A 557 -13.98 -48.62 28.24
N LEU A 558 -13.43 -47.59 27.59
CA LEU A 558 -13.22 -47.54 26.13
C LEU A 558 -11.86 -48.13 25.73
N VAL A 559 -11.68 -49.41 26.04
CA VAL A 559 -10.40 -50.12 25.87
C VAL A 559 -9.96 -50.17 24.40
N GLN A 560 -10.86 -50.43 23.46
CA GLN A 560 -10.50 -50.55 22.03
C GLN A 560 -10.05 -49.21 21.44
N GLN A 561 -10.74 -48.11 21.77
CA GLN A 561 -10.39 -46.76 21.33
C GLN A 561 -9.12 -46.25 22.03
N CYS A 562 -8.91 -46.62 23.29
CA CYS A 562 -7.67 -46.34 24.01
C CYS A 562 -6.48 -47.06 23.36
N THR A 563 -6.65 -48.33 22.99
CA THR A 563 -5.64 -49.10 22.25
C THR A 563 -5.31 -48.44 20.92
N SER A 564 -6.30 -48.05 20.11
CA SER A 564 -6.02 -47.38 18.83
C SER A 564 -5.29 -46.04 19.02
N PHE A 565 -5.69 -45.25 20.01
CA PHE A 565 -5.04 -43.98 20.34
C PHE A 565 -3.57 -44.18 20.78
N LEU A 566 -3.32 -45.13 21.67
CA LEU A 566 -1.96 -45.41 22.17
C LEU A 566 -1.05 -46.01 21.11
N LEU A 567 -1.59 -46.82 20.18
CA LEU A 567 -0.82 -47.32 19.03
C LEU A 567 -0.35 -46.18 18.12
N ASP A 568 -1.20 -45.19 17.85
CA ASP A 568 -0.85 -44.01 17.07
C ASP A 568 0.12 -43.09 17.82
N ALA A 569 -0.09 -42.88 19.12
CA ALA A 569 0.72 -41.98 19.95
C ALA A 569 2.12 -42.55 20.23
N LEU A 570 2.24 -43.86 20.47
CA LEU A 570 3.49 -44.53 20.83
C LEU A 570 4.28 -45.06 19.61
N LYS A 571 3.85 -44.77 18.37
CA LYS A 571 4.45 -45.29 17.13
C LYS A 571 5.97 -45.07 17.00
N ASN A 572 6.50 -44.05 17.69
CA ASN A 572 7.91 -43.70 17.69
C ASN A 572 8.75 -44.47 18.73
N ASN A 573 8.12 -45.34 19.54
CA ASN A 573 8.73 -46.21 20.53
C ASN A 573 9.80 -45.52 21.41
N ARG A 574 9.45 -44.38 22.03
CA ARG A 574 10.41 -43.59 22.80
C ARG A 574 10.65 -44.21 24.19
N PRO A 575 11.90 -44.22 24.71
CA PRO A 575 12.20 -44.74 26.05
C PRO A 575 11.46 -44.05 27.19
N SER A 576 11.17 -42.75 27.04
CA SER A 576 10.44 -41.93 28.02
C SER A 576 8.97 -42.34 28.20
N GLU A 577 8.42 -43.12 27.26
CA GLU A 577 7.01 -43.54 27.24
C GLU A 577 6.84 -45.00 27.71
N GLY A 578 7.88 -45.61 28.28
CA GLY A 578 7.87 -47.03 28.68
C GLY A 578 6.78 -47.42 29.68
N HIS A 579 6.38 -46.53 30.60
CA HIS A 579 5.25 -46.77 31.51
C HIS A 579 3.91 -46.84 30.77
N LEU A 580 3.73 -46.04 29.70
CA LEU A 580 2.53 -46.07 28.85
C LEU A 580 2.47 -47.33 27.98
N GLN A 581 3.62 -47.79 27.49
CA GLN A 581 3.73 -49.08 26.79
C GLN A 581 3.34 -50.24 27.71
N THR A 582 3.80 -50.21 28.97
CA THR A 582 3.45 -51.20 30.00
C THR A 582 1.93 -51.21 30.23
N ARG A 583 1.34 -50.02 30.36
CA ARG A 583 -0.08 -49.84 30.60
C ARG A 583 -0.96 -50.28 29.43
N LEU A 584 -0.53 -50.03 28.19
CA LEU A 584 -1.19 -50.52 26.97
C LEU A 584 -1.28 -52.05 26.98
N LEU A 585 -0.16 -52.71 27.29
CA LEU A 585 -0.06 -54.16 27.32
C LEU A 585 -0.85 -54.76 28.48
N GLU A 586 -0.75 -54.19 29.68
CA GLU A 586 -1.50 -54.62 30.86
C GLU A 586 -3.01 -54.57 30.61
N MET A 587 -3.52 -53.45 30.09
CA MET A 587 -4.93 -53.29 29.76
C MET A 587 -5.39 -54.37 28.76
N ASN A 588 -4.68 -54.54 27.65
CA ASN A 588 -5.05 -55.52 26.63
C ASN A 588 -4.88 -56.97 27.10
N LEU A 589 -3.88 -57.30 27.92
CA LEU A 589 -3.72 -58.65 28.49
C LEU A 589 -4.86 -59.02 29.43
N MET A 590 -5.45 -58.05 30.11
CA MET A 590 -6.57 -58.27 31.02
C MET A 590 -7.93 -58.34 30.29
N SER A 591 -8.10 -57.60 29.18
CA SER A 591 -9.39 -57.50 28.48
C SER A 591 -9.48 -58.30 27.17
N ALA A 592 -8.38 -58.36 26.42
CA ALA A 592 -8.31 -58.94 25.07
C ALA A 592 -6.90 -59.52 24.79
N PRO A 593 -6.54 -60.67 25.40
CA PRO A 593 -5.18 -61.23 25.33
C PRO A 593 -4.64 -61.45 23.90
N GLN A 594 -5.53 -61.72 22.94
CA GLN A 594 -5.17 -61.89 21.53
C GLN A 594 -4.61 -60.61 20.89
N VAL A 595 -5.09 -59.43 21.31
CA VAL A 595 -4.59 -58.13 20.82
C VAL A 595 -3.21 -57.85 21.41
N ALA A 596 -3.01 -58.15 22.70
CA ALA A 596 -1.70 -58.04 23.32
C ALA A 596 -0.68 -59.00 22.71
N ASP A 597 -1.06 -60.24 22.39
CA ASP A 597 -0.19 -61.20 21.69
C ASP A 597 0.21 -60.70 20.30
N ALA A 598 -0.71 -60.07 19.56
CA ALA A 598 -0.39 -59.44 18.27
C ALA A 598 0.55 -58.23 18.43
N ILE A 599 0.33 -57.38 19.44
CA ILE A 599 1.19 -56.22 19.73
C ILE A 599 2.61 -56.66 20.09
N LEU A 600 2.74 -57.66 20.98
CA LEU A 600 4.02 -58.23 21.40
C LEU A 600 4.71 -59.00 20.27
N GLY A 601 3.94 -59.76 19.48
CA GLY A 601 4.44 -60.53 18.34
C GLY A 601 4.98 -59.66 17.20
N ASN A 602 4.38 -58.47 16.98
CA ASN A 602 4.86 -57.50 16.00
C ASN A 602 6.05 -56.65 16.51
N GLN A 603 6.52 -56.86 17.74
CA GLN A 603 7.65 -56.14 18.36
C GLN A 603 7.54 -54.61 18.29
N MET A 604 6.32 -54.07 18.38
CA MET A 604 6.08 -52.63 18.18
C MET A 604 6.68 -51.74 19.29
N PHE A 605 6.94 -52.31 20.47
CA PHE A 605 7.41 -51.58 21.66
C PHE A 605 8.54 -52.32 22.36
N SER A 606 9.50 -51.59 22.95
CA SER A 606 10.70 -52.18 23.59
C SER A 606 11.01 -51.72 25.02
N HIS A 607 10.28 -50.74 25.55
CA HIS A 607 10.63 -50.02 26.78
C HIS A 607 9.66 -50.24 27.97
N TYR A 608 8.73 -51.19 27.88
CA TYR A 608 7.80 -51.54 28.97
C TYR A 608 8.43 -52.41 30.07
N ASP A 609 7.77 -52.49 31.23
CA ASP A 609 8.16 -53.37 32.34
C ASP A 609 7.94 -54.84 31.98
N LYS A 610 9.03 -55.48 31.55
CA LYS A 610 9.05 -56.87 31.11
C LYS A 610 8.65 -57.83 32.23
N ALA A 611 9.07 -57.60 33.48
CA ALA A 611 8.79 -58.53 34.57
C ALA A 611 7.29 -58.54 34.93
N HIS A 612 6.68 -57.35 34.96
CA HIS A 612 5.25 -57.22 35.20
C HIS A 612 4.40 -57.82 34.07
N VAL A 613 4.74 -57.49 32.81
CA VAL A 613 4.05 -58.01 31.61
C VAL A 613 4.20 -59.53 31.50
N ALA A 614 5.38 -60.10 31.83
CA ALA A 614 5.61 -61.55 31.82
C ALA A 614 4.62 -62.30 32.74
N SER A 615 4.42 -61.80 33.96
CA SER A 615 3.48 -62.38 34.92
C SER A 615 2.03 -62.31 34.43
N LEU A 616 1.65 -61.23 33.75
CA LEU A 616 0.31 -61.08 33.16
C LEU A 616 0.11 -62.01 31.95
N CYS A 617 1.14 -62.16 31.10
CA CYS A 617 1.12 -63.14 30.00
C CYS A 617 0.96 -64.59 30.51
N GLU A 618 1.64 -64.96 31.60
CA GLU A 618 1.51 -66.30 32.22
C GLU A 618 0.07 -66.51 32.73
N LYS A 619 -0.52 -65.52 33.40
CA LYS A 619 -1.92 -65.57 33.87
C LYS A 619 -2.94 -65.61 32.72
N ALA A 620 -2.63 -64.97 31.60
CA ALA A 620 -3.47 -64.96 30.39
C ALA A 620 -3.30 -66.20 29.50
N GLY A 621 -2.44 -67.17 29.90
CA GLY A 621 -2.20 -68.41 29.15
C GLY A 621 -1.22 -68.27 27.96
N LEU A 622 -0.56 -67.13 27.81
CA LEU A 622 0.42 -66.84 26.77
C LEU A 622 1.84 -67.20 27.25
N LEU A 623 2.08 -68.50 27.49
CA LEU A 623 3.32 -69.00 28.07
C LEU A 623 4.58 -68.69 27.23
N GLN A 624 4.46 -68.65 25.90
CA GLN A 624 5.57 -68.29 25.01
C GLN A 624 6.00 -66.84 25.25
N ARG A 625 5.05 -65.89 25.30
CA ARG A 625 5.33 -64.47 25.58
C ARG A 625 5.80 -64.21 27.01
N ALA A 626 5.28 -64.96 27.98
CA ALA A 626 5.75 -64.90 29.36
C ALA A 626 7.24 -65.27 29.46
N LEU A 627 7.65 -66.35 28.79
CA LEU A 627 9.04 -66.79 28.75
C LEU A 627 9.96 -65.77 28.08
N GLU A 628 9.54 -65.10 26.99
CA GLU A 628 10.32 -64.03 26.33
C GLU A 628 10.65 -62.84 27.25
N HIS A 629 9.90 -62.66 28.34
CA HIS A 629 10.01 -61.52 29.24
C HIS A 629 10.52 -61.88 30.64
N TYR A 630 10.52 -63.16 31.01
CA TYR A 630 11.16 -63.60 32.25
C TYR A 630 12.68 -63.45 32.19
N THR A 631 13.24 -62.92 33.28
CA THR A 631 14.68 -62.68 33.45
C THR A 631 15.27 -63.47 34.62
N ASP A 632 14.44 -63.89 35.59
CA ASP A 632 14.85 -64.77 36.67
C ASP A 632 14.87 -66.23 36.21
N LEU A 633 16.02 -66.87 36.37
CA LEU A 633 16.26 -68.27 36.05
C LEU A 633 15.26 -69.22 36.75
N TYR A 634 14.77 -68.86 37.94
CA TYR A 634 13.77 -69.65 38.64
C TYR A 634 12.41 -69.68 37.91
N ASP A 635 11.92 -68.52 37.47
CA ASP A 635 10.65 -68.40 36.74
C ASP A 635 10.75 -69.00 35.33
N ILE A 636 11.91 -68.82 34.68
CA ILE A 636 12.21 -69.44 33.38
C ILE A 636 12.17 -70.97 33.50
N LYS A 637 12.88 -71.55 34.48
CA LYS A 637 12.86 -73.01 34.73
C LYS A 637 11.45 -73.52 35.03
N ARG A 638 10.64 -72.78 35.77
CA ARG A 638 9.25 -73.16 36.09
C ARG A 638 8.39 -73.24 34.82
N ALA A 639 8.44 -72.25 33.95
CA ALA A 639 7.60 -72.19 32.75
C ALA A 639 8.11 -73.06 31.58
N VAL A 640 9.44 -73.23 31.42
CA VAL A 640 10.05 -74.01 30.31
C VAL A 640 9.78 -75.51 30.40
N VAL A 641 9.52 -76.05 31.60
CA VAL A 641 9.25 -77.49 31.80
C VAL A 641 7.92 -77.93 31.16
N HIS A 642 7.00 -76.99 30.89
CA HIS A 642 5.73 -77.24 30.19
C HIS A 642 5.91 -77.32 28.65
N THR A 643 6.87 -78.13 28.19
CA THR A 643 7.25 -78.28 26.77
C THR A 643 6.13 -78.68 25.81
N HIS A 644 5.04 -79.27 26.32
CA HIS A 644 3.86 -79.66 25.53
C HIS A 644 2.96 -78.47 25.13
N MET A 645 3.11 -77.32 25.80
CA MET A 645 2.34 -76.09 25.54
C MET A 645 3.13 -75.07 24.69
N LEU A 646 4.37 -75.40 24.33
CA LEU A 646 5.30 -74.50 23.67
C LEU A 646 5.62 -75.02 22.25
N ASN A 647 5.73 -74.10 21.29
CA ASN A 647 6.09 -74.46 19.93
C ASN A 647 7.57 -74.96 19.89
N PRO A 648 7.84 -76.19 19.37
CA PRO A 648 9.19 -76.76 19.31
C PRO A 648 10.21 -75.88 18.57
N GLU A 649 9.80 -75.16 17.52
CA GLU A 649 10.70 -74.28 16.75
C GLU A 649 11.01 -72.99 17.51
N TRP A 650 10.04 -72.44 18.24
CA TRP A 650 10.22 -71.26 19.08
C TRP A 650 11.13 -71.57 20.28
N LEU A 651 11.00 -72.77 20.87
CA LEU A 651 11.82 -73.22 22.00
C LEU A 651 13.30 -73.24 21.62
N VAL A 652 13.64 -73.76 20.43
CA VAL A 652 15.02 -73.80 19.93
C VAL A 652 15.62 -72.39 19.76
N ASN A 653 14.82 -71.42 19.30
CA ASN A 653 15.26 -70.02 19.21
C ASN A 653 15.36 -69.33 20.59
N TYR A 654 14.46 -69.65 21.52
CA TYR A 654 14.45 -69.11 22.88
C TYR A 654 15.68 -69.53 23.68
N PHE A 655 16.08 -70.81 23.59
CA PHE A 655 17.32 -71.31 24.20
C PHE A 655 18.59 -70.68 23.63
N GLY A 656 18.55 -70.21 22.37
CA GLY A 656 19.66 -69.46 21.76
C GLY A 656 19.86 -68.04 22.29
N ASN A 657 18.88 -67.49 23.02
CA ASN A 657 18.92 -66.13 23.60
C ASN A 657 19.31 -66.12 25.09
N LEU A 658 19.41 -67.29 25.73
CA LEU A 658 19.81 -67.45 27.13
C LEU A 658 21.34 -67.59 27.26
N SER A 659 21.91 -67.29 28.44
CA SER A 659 23.36 -67.42 28.65
C SER A 659 23.82 -68.89 28.68
N VAL A 660 25.12 -69.13 28.54
CA VAL A 660 25.72 -70.48 28.54
C VAL A 660 25.34 -71.27 29.77
N ASP A 661 25.57 -70.64 30.91
CA ASP A 661 25.33 -71.22 32.23
C ASP A 661 23.82 -71.36 32.49
N ASP A 662 23.01 -70.34 32.16
CA ASP A 662 21.56 -70.37 32.37
C ASP A 662 20.85 -71.40 31.51
N SER A 663 21.19 -71.50 30.22
CA SER A 663 20.58 -72.51 29.37
C SER A 663 21.15 -73.91 29.60
N LEU A 664 22.37 -74.06 30.15
CA LEU A 664 22.82 -75.34 30.73
C LEU A 664 21.97 -75.74 31.94
N GLU A 665 21.60 -74.80 32.80
CA GLU A 665 20.71 -75.08 33.95
C GLU A 665 19.26 -75.35 33.55
N CYS A 666 18.72 -74.63 32.57
CA CYS A 666 17.39 -74.89 31.99
C CYS A 666 17.33 -76.22 31.22
N LEU A 667 18.39 -76.58 30.48
CA LEU A 667 18.53 -77.90 29.86
C LEU A 667 18.64 -79.01 30.90
N LYS A 668 19.40 -78.82 31.99
CA LYS A 668 19.43 -79.78 33.10
C LYS A 668 18.04 -79.99 33.70
N ALA A 669 17.27 -78.92 33.90
CA ALA A 669 15.90 -79.00 34.41
C ALA A 669 14.94 -79.70 33.41
N MET A 670 15.03 -79.41 32.11
CA MET A 670 14.27 -80.09 31.05
C MET A 670 14.66 -81.57 30.87
N LEU A 671 15.96 -81.88 30.95
CA LEU A 671 16.51 -83.24 30.84
C LEU A 671 16.12 -84.08 32.04
N GLN A 672 16.13 -83.54 33.26
CA GLN A 672 15.64 -84.24 34.45
C GLN A 672 14.15 -84.61 34.36
N ALA A 673 13.34 -83.83 33.63
CA ALA A 673 11.93 -84.10 33.41
C ALA A 673 11.65 -85.10 32.26
N ASN A 674 12.46 -85.13 31.19
CA ASN A 674 12.30 -86.10 30.09
C ASN A 674 13.60 -86.34 29.28
N ILE A 675 14.31 -87.43 29.59
CA ILE A 675 15.67 -87.72 29.05
C ILE A 675 15.67 -88.26 27.61
N ARG A 676 14.63 -88.97 27.16
CA ARG A 676 14.69 -89.77 25.91
C ARG A 676 14.44 -89.01 24.60
N GLN A 677 14.04 -87.73 24.63
CA GLN A 677 13.87 -86.90 23.42
C GLN A 677 14.97 -85.84 23.22
N ASN A 678 15.74 -85.50 24.25
CA ASN A 678 16.66 -84.36 24.23
C ASN A 678 18.11 -84.70 23.81
N LEU A 679 18.37 -85.93 23.34
CA LEU A 679 19.71 -86.44 22.99
C LEU A 679 20.09 -86.25 21.49
N GLN A 680 19.37 -85.40 20.75
CA GLN A 680 19.64 -85.12 19.32
C GLN A 680 19.94 -83.64 19.00
N PHE A 681 20.54 -82.88 19.92
CA PHE A 681 20.72 -81.43 19.72
C PHE A 681 22.19 -81.01 19.68
N LYS A 682 22.58 -80.33 18.59
CA LYS A 682 23.06 -78.93 18.50
C LYS A 682 23.79 -78.26 19.69
N GLU A 683 24.17 -78.96 20.76
CA GLU A 683 24.68 -78.34 21.99
C GLU A 683 26.20 -78.10 21.99
N VAL A 684 26.93 -78.90 21.20
CA VAL A 684 28.36 -78.67 20.91
C VAL A 684 28.55 -77.40 20.07
N GLU A 685 27.58 -77.07 19.21
CA GLU A 685 27.49 -75.80 18.46
C GLU A 685 27.32 -74.62 19.42
N ARG A 686 26.53 -74.79 20.49
CA ARG A 686 26.27 -73.77 21.50
C ARG A 686 27.53 -73.43 22.31
N ILE A 687 28.30 -74.39 22.83
CA ILE A 687 29.51 -74.13 23.64
C ILE A 687 30.57 -73.27 22.92
N VAL A 688 30.78 -73.52 21.62
CA VAL A 688 31.71 -72.74 20.78
C VAL A 688 31.16 -71.33 20.51
N ARG A 689 29.83 -71.19 20.44
CA ARG A 689 29.08 -69.94 20.26
C ARG A 689 28.97 -69.09 21.52
N GLU A 690 29.26 -69.61 22.70
CA GLU A 690 28.82 -68.97 23.95
C GLU A 690 29.96 -68.72 24.95
N SER A 691 31.06 -69.50 24.95
CA SER A 691 32.24 -69.23 25.78
C SER A 691 33.21 -68.21 25.15
N SER A 692 33.79 -67.30 25.94
CA SER A 692 34.82 -66.32 25.51
C SER A 692 36.24 -66.68 25.96
N VAL A 693 36.45 -67.84 26.58
CA VAL A 693 37.72 -68.25 27.21
C VAL A 693 38.41 -69.35 26.40
N TYR A 694 38.78 -69.06 25.15
CA TYR A 694 39.61 -69.94 24.32
C TYR A 694 40.49 -69.17 23.32
N GLU A 695 41.68 -69.69 22.99
CA GLU A 695 42.60 -69.08 22.00
C GLU A 695 42.06 -69.24 20.57
N ALA A 696 41.44 -68.19 20.03
CA ALA A 696 40.70 -68.19 18.76
C ALA A 696 41.51 -68.71 17.56
N GLU A 697 42.78 -68.36 17.44
CA GLU A 697 43.63 -68.74 16.30
C GLU A 697 44.02 -70.24 16.32
N ARG A 698 44.17 -70.79 17.53
CA ARG A 698 44.55 -72.19 17.76
C ARG A 698 43.35 -73.11 17.58
N VAL A 699 42.16 -72.69 18.03
CA VAL A 699 40.88 -73.39 17.79
C VAL A 699 40.49 -73.32 16.31
N LYS A 700 40.70 -72.18 15.63
CA LYS A 700 40.52 -72.02 14.17
C LYS A 700 41.37 -73.03 13.38
N ASN A 701 42.66 -73.15 13.69
CA ASN A 701 43.58 -74.05 12.98
C ASN A 701 43.28 -75.53 13.29
N PHE A 702 42.92 -75.86 14.54
CA PHE A 702 42.50 -77.20 14.94
C PHE A 702 41.21 -77.66 14.22
N LEU A 703 40.21 -76.78 14.10
CA LEU A 703 38.97 -77.07 13.38
C LEU A 703 39.16 -77.17 11.85
N LYS A 704 40.13 -76.43 11.27
CA LYS A 704 40.55 -76.60 9.87
C LYS A 704 41.23 -77.96 9.64
N GLU A 705 42.08 -78.42 10.55
CA GLU A 705 42.77 -79.72 10.44
C GLU A 705 41.84 -80.94 10.69
N ALA A 706 40.83 -80.81 11.55
CA ALA A 706 39.97 -81.90 11.99
C ALA A 706 38.91 -82.40 10.98
N LYS A 707 38.68 -81.68 9.87
CA LYS A 707 37.76 -82.07 8.76
C LYS A 707 36.41 -82.66 9.22
N LEU A 708 35.70 -81.93 10.08
CA LEU A 708 34.39 -82.32 10.60
C LEU A 708 33.35 -82.57 9.48
N THR A 709 32.41 -83.48 9.71
CA THR A 709 31.25 -83.72 8.83
C THR A 709 30.23 -82.58 8.84
N ASP A 710 30.20 -81.77 9.90
CA ASP A 710 29.48 -80.49 9.97
C ASP A 710 30.45 -79.35 10.30
N GLN A 711 30.53 -78.36 9.42
CA GLN A 711 31.51 -77.27 9.49
C GLN A 711 31.00 -76.05 10.29
N LEU A 712 29.79 -76.11 10.84
CA LEU A 712 29.14 -75.05 11.62
C LEU A 712 30.00 -74.51 12.81
N PRO A 713 30.73 -75.33 13.57
CA PRO A 713 31.57 -74.84 14.67
C PRO A 713 32.77 -74.00 14.19
N LEU A 714 33.37 -74.34 13.04
CA LEU A 714 34.45 -73.56 12.43
C LEU A 714 33.95 -72.19 11.96
N ILE A 715 32.72 -72.17 11.42
CA ILE A 715 32.05 -70.96 10.98
C ILE A 715 31.80 -70.00 12.16
N ILE A 716 31.34 -70.50 13.30
CA ILE A 716 31.04 -69.71 14.51
C ILE A 716 32.29 -69.04 15.10
N VAL A 717 33.43 -69.73 15.14
CA VAL A 717 34.70 -69.16 15.64
C VAL A 717 35.22 -68.06 14.71
N CYS A 718 35.18 -68.30 13.40
CA CYS A 718 35.67 -67.33 12.42
C CYS A 718 34.80 -66.06 12.34
N ASP A 719 33.48 -66.18 12.52
CA ASP A 719 32.55 -65.05 12.59
C ASP A 719 32.77 -64.18 13.84
N ARG A 720 32.97 -64.82 15.00
CA ARG A 720 33.11 -64.15 16.29
C ARG A 720 34.40 -63.31 16.44
N PHE A 721 35.48 -63.70 15.77
CA PHE A 721 36.80 -63.03 15.88
C PHE A 721 37.22 -62.32 14.58
N ASP A 722 36.27 -62.03 13.69
CA ASP A 722 36.46 -61.24 12.45
C ASP A 722 37.42 -61.86 11.41
N PHE A 723 37.63 -63.19 11.44
CA PHE A 723 38.43 -63.95 10.46
C PHE A 723 37.61 -64.40 9.23
N VAL A 724 36.59 -63.63 8.86
CA VAL A 724 35.59 -64.01 7.84
C VAL A 724 36.22 -64.19 6.46
N HIS A 725 37.15 -63.32 6.07
CA HIS A 725 37.85 -63.41 4.78
C HIS A 725 38.68 -64.72 4.65
N ASP A 726 39.42 -65.09 5.71
CA ASP A 726 40.19 -66.34 5.80
C ASP A 726 39.32 -67.61 5.77
N LEU A 727 38.10 -67.53 6.32
CA LEU A 727 37.12 -68.63 6.30
C LEU A 727 36.60 -68.85 4.88
N VAL A 728 36.21 -67.78 4.20
CA VAL A 728 35.69 -67.83 2.82
C VAL A 728 36.74 -68.39 1.86
N LEU A 729 38.00 -67.93 1.96
CA LEU A 729 39.13 -68.47 1.21
C LEU A 729 39.34 -69.97 1.45
N TYR A 730 39.23 -70.42 2.71
CA TYR A 730 39.43 -71.82 3.08
C TYR A 730 38.29 -72.73 2.60
N LEU A 731 37.03 -72.30 2.77
CA LEU A 731 35.87 -73.09 2.36
C LEU A 731 35.76 -73.18 0.83
N TYR A 732 36.14 -72.14 0.10
CA TYR A 732 36.14 -72.15 -1.36
C TYR A 732 37.25 -73.02 -1.95
N ARG A 733 38.49 -72.91 -1.46
CA ARG A 733 39.64 -73.74 -1.91
C ARG A 733 39.44 -75.24 -1.69
N ASN A 734 38.60 -75.63 -0.73
CA ASN A 734 38.26 -77.03 -0.43
C ASN A 734 36.94 -77.51 -1.07
N SER A 735 36.34 -76.75 -1.99
CA SER A 735 35.08 -77.08 -2.67
C SER A 735 33.85 -77.24 -1.75
N LEU A 736 33.84 -76.57 -0.59
CA LEU A 736 32.79 -76.64 0.43
C LEU A 736 31.77 -75.49 0.32
N GLN A 737 31.25 -75.24 -0.88
CA GLN A 737 30.38 -74.08 -1.18
C GLN A 737 29.05 -74.10 -0.39
N LYS A 738 28.47 -75.28 -0.13
CA LYS A 738 27.24 -75.43 0.66
C LYS A 738 27.36 -74.85 2.07
N TYR A 739 28.56 -74.86 2.66
CA TYR A 739 28.77 -74.33 4.01
C TYR A 739 28.95 -72.80 4.04
N ILE A 740 29.39 -72.20 2.93
CA ILE A 740 29.36 -70.74 2.74
C ILE A 740 27.91 -70.28 2.67
N GLU A 741 27.08 -71.01 1.94
CA GLU A 741 25.64 -70.76 1.87
C GLU A 741 24.96 -70.90 3.24
N ILE A 742 25.25 -71.98 3.98
CA ILE A 742 24.75 -72.19 5.35
C ILE A 742 25.23 -71.10 6.31
N TYR A 743 26.47 -70.64 6.21
CA TYR A 743 27.00 -69.56 7.06
C TYR A 743 26.16 -68.28 6.91
N VAL A 744 25.96 -67.85 5.67
CA VAL A 744 25.28 -66.59 5.41
C VAL A 744 23.76 -66.71 5.62
N GLN A 745 23.16 -67.86 5.37
CA GLN A 745 21.72 -68.06 5.60
C GLN A 745 21.36 -68.31 7.06
N LYS A 746 22.17 -69.11 7.79
CA LYS A 746 21.78 -69.65 9.10
C LYS A 746 22.58 -69.09 10.28
N VAL A 747 23.79 -68.57 10.08
CA VAL A 747 24.67 -68.19 11.18
C VAL A 747 24.73 -66.67 11.36
N ASN A 748 25.13 -65.92 10.32
CA ASN A 748 25.20 -64.46 10.40
C ASN A 748 24.93 -63.80 9.03
N PRO A 749 23.67 -63.49 8.72
CA PRO A 749 23.30 -62.83 7.47
C PRO A 749 23.93 -61.45 7.29
N SER A 750 24.19 -60.72 8.39
CA SER A 750 24.74 -59.35 8.35
C SER A 750 26.13 -59.26 7.72
N ARG A 751 26.89 -60.37 7.71
CA ARG A 751 28.24 -60.45 7.14
C ARG A 751 28.26 -60.84 5.65
N LEU A 752 27.10 -60.99 5.01
CA LEU A 752 26.97 -61.21 3.57
C LEU A 752 27.84 -60.24 2.72
N PRO A 753 27.91 -58.91 2.98
CA PRO A 753 28.76 -57.98 2.23
C PRO A 753 30.23 -58.40 2.16
N VAL A 754 30.81 -58.77 3.31
CA VAL A 754 32.22 -59.15 3.45
C VAL A 754 32.49 -60.51 2.81
N VAL A 755 31.53 -61.44 2.90
CA VAL A 755 31.62 -62.77 2.26
C VAL A 755 31.55 -62.67 0.75
N VAL A 756 30.64 -61.85 0.21
CA VAL A 756 30.55 -61.55 -1.23
C VAL A 756 31.84 -60.89 -1.70
N GLY A 757 32.39 -59.96 -0.92
CA GLY A 757 33.70 -59.38 -1.19
C GLY A 757 34.82 -60.42 -1.27
N GLY A 758 34.92 -61.30 -0.28
CA GLY A 758 35.91 -62.38 -0.27
C GLY A 758 35.74 -63.41 -1.40
N LEU A 759 34.51 -63.68 -1.85
CA LEU A 759 34.26 -64.56 -3.01
C LEU A 759 34.65 -63.91 -4.35
N LEU A 760 34.49 -62.59 -4.46
CA LEU A 760 34.92 -61.82 -5.62
C LEU A 760 36.46 -61.73 -5.72
N ASP A 761 37.17 -61.70 -4.60
CA ASP A 761 38.65 -61.70 -4.57
C ASP A 761 39.27 -63.04 -5.05
N VAL A 762 38.47 -64.10 -5.15
CA VAL A 762 38.90 -65.46 -5.56
C VAL A 762 38.35 -65.84 -6.95
N ASP A 763 37.83 -64.87 -7.71
CA ASP A 763 37.25 -65.07 -9.04
C ASP A 763 36.16 -66.17 -9.09
N CYS A 764 35.30 -66.21 -8.07
CA CYS A 764 34.17 -67.14 -8.03
C CYS A 764 33.17 -66.89 -9.19
N ALA A 765 32.53 -67.95 -9.68
CA ALA A 765 31.53 -67.86 -10.75
C ALA A 765 30.33 -66.99 -10.31
N GLU A 766 29.96 -66.01 -11.15
CA GLU A 766 28.92 -65.03 -10.84
C GLU A 766 27.56 -65.65 -10.47
N ASP A 767 27.21 -66.79 -11.07
CA ASP A 767 25.92 -67.46 -10.81
C ASP A 767 25.83 -68.01 -9.38
N VAL A 768 26.95 -68.41 -8.78
CA VAL A 768 27.01 -68.88 -7.39
C VAL A 768 26.77 -67.72 -6.43
N ILE A 769 27.33 -66.55 -6.73
CA ILE A 769 27.16 -65.35 -5.91
C ILE A 769 25.71 -64.82 -6.04
N LYS A 770 25.13 -64.85 -7.24
CA LYS A 770 23.73 -64.47 -7.47
C LYS A 770 22.76 -65.37 -6.70
N GLN A 771 22.96 -66.69 -6.76
CA GLN A 771 22.15 -67.64 -5.98
C GLN A 771 22.32 -67.41 -4.48
N LEU A 772 23.54 -67.18 -3.99
CA LEU A 772 23.79 -66.91 -2.58
C LEU A 772 23.01 -65.68 -2.09
N ILE A 773 23.00 -64.60 -2.86
CA ILE A 773 22.30 -63.35 -2.51
C ILE A 773 20.77 -63.52 -2.57
N LEU A 774 20.26 -64.28 -3.54
CA LEU A 774 18.82 -64.55 -3.67
C LEU A 774 18.28 -65.42 -2.52
N VAL A 775 19.06 -66.38 -2.04
CA VAL A 775 18.57 -67.34 -1.04
C VAL A 775 18.70 -66.78 0.39
N VAL A 776 19.58 -65.81 0.62
CA VAL A 776 19.73 -65.13 1.93
C VAL A 776 18.64 -64.06 2.10
N ARG A 777 17.60 -64.36 2.91
CA ARG A 777 16.50 -63.43 3.26
C ARG A 777 16.73 -62.62 4.54
N GLY A 778 17.94 -62.61 5.10
CA GLY A 778 18.25 -61.96 6.40
C GLY A 778 18.49 -60.44 6.31
N GLN A 779 18.46 -59.75 7.47
CA GLN A 779 18.82 -58.33 7.58
C GLN A 779 20.34 -58.14 7.46
N PHE A 780 20.79 -57.64 6.31
CA PHE A 780 22.14 -57.13 6.09
C PHE A 780 22.07 -55.73 5.50
N SER A 781 23.10 -54.92 5.73
CA SER A 781 23.16 -53.57 5.20
C SER A 781 23.30 -53.60 3.68
N THR A 782 22.28 -53.09 2.98
CA THR A 782 22.32 -52.94 1.52
C THR A 782 23.45 -52.00 1.11
N ASP A 783 23.71 -50.94 1.89
CA ASP A 783 24.80 -49.98 1.63
C ASP A 783 26.18 -50.63 1.70
N GLU A 784 26.42 -51.50 2.69
CA GLU A 784 27.70 -52.20 2.81
C GLU A 784 27.91 -53.24 1.70
N LEU A 785 26.87 -53.98 1.32
CA LEU A 785 26.93 -54.93 0.20
C LEU A 785 27.27 -54.22 -1.11
N VAL A 786 26.59 -53.10 -1.36
CA VAL A 786 26.81 -52.29 -2.56
C VAL A 786 28.22 -51.73 -2.56
N ALA A 787 28.72 -51.23 -1.42
CA ALA A 787 30.08 -50.71 -1.30
C ALA A 787 31.16 -51.78 -1.54
N GLU A 788 31.01 -53.01 -1.00
CA GLU A 788 31.98 -54.09 -1.19
C GLU A 788 32.02 -54.62 -2.63
N VAL A 789 30.89 -54.62 -3.33
CA VAL A 789 30.79 -54.98 -4.75
C VAL A 789 31.25 -53.83 -5.67
N GLU A 790 30.99 -52.58 -5.27
CA GLU A 790 31.44 -51.35 -5.95
C GLU A 790 32.96 -51.21 -5.91
N LYS A 791 33.61 -51.43 -4.76
CA LYS A 791 35.09 -51.44 -4.61
C LYS A 791 35.78 -52.38 -5.60
N ARG A 792 35.09 -53.44 -6.03
CA ARG A 792 35.59 -54.47 -6.96
C ARG A 792 35.05 -54.33 -8.39
N ASN A 793 34.34 -53.24 -8.70
CA ASN A 793 33.75 -52.94 -10.01
C ASN A 793 32.77 -54.00 -10.57
N ARG A 794 32.04 -54.73 -9.71
CA ARG A 794 31.11 -55.83 -10.11
C ARG A 794 29.62 -55.55 -9.82
N LEU A 795 29.23 -54.28 -9.72
CA LEU A 795 27.87 -53.83 -9.34
C LEU A 795 26.71 -54.46 -10.13
N LYS A 796 26.90 -54.77 -11.42
CA LYS A 796 25.87 -55.40 -12.28
C LYS A 796 25.39 -56.76 -11.77
N LEU A 797 26.20 -57.44 -10.94
CA LEU A 797 25.85 -58.71 -10.32
C LEU A 797 24.57 -58.60 -9.45
N LEU A 798 24.36 -57.46 -8.80
CA LEU A 798 23.27 -57.25 -7.85
C LEU A 798 21.93 -56.89 -8.50
N LEU A 799 21.91 -56.64 -9.82
CA LEU A 799 20.74 -56.10 -10.51
C LEU A 799 19.46 -56.92 -10.32
N PRO A 800 19.43 -58.25 -10.56
CA PRO A 800 18.19 -59.03 -10.45
C PRO A 800 17.63 -59.06 -9.02
N TRP A 801 18.51 -58.94 -8.02
CA TRP A 801 18.13 -58.94 -6.62
C TRP A 801 17.56 -57.59 -6.17
N LEU A 802 18.17 -56.48 -6.60
CA LEU A 802 17.68 -55.13 -6.31
C LEU A 802 16.31 -54.87 -6.96
N GLU A 803 16.10 -55.35 -8.19
CA GLU A 803 14.80 -55.24 -8.88
C GLU A 803 13.68 -56.00 -8.16
N HIS A 804 13.99 -57.21 -7.66
CA HIS A 804 13.04 -57.99 -6.87
C HIS A 804 12.65 -57.27 -5.56
N ARG A 805 13.63 -56.69 -4.87
CA ARG A 805 13.42 -55.92 -3.63
C ARG A 805 12.52 -54.70 -3.84
N VAL A 806 12.67 -54.00 -4.96
CA VAL A 806 11.81 -52.87 -5.32
C VAL A 806 10.39 -53.34 -5.68
N HIS A 807 10.25 -54.49 -6.34
CA HIS A 807 8.93 -55.07 -6.65
C HIS A 807 8.17 -55.52 -5.39
N GLU A 808 8.89 -55.90 -4.33
CA GLU A 808 8.34 -56.20 -3.00
C GLU A 808 7.97 -54.93 -2.20
N GLY A 809 8.20 -53.73 -2.74
CA GLY A 809 7.80 -52.46 -2.12
C GLY A 809 8.82 -51.86 -1.13
N SER A 810 10.10 -52.27 -1.19
CA SER A 810 11.14 -51.71 -0.33
C SER A 810 11.35 -50.22 -0.59
N GLU A 811 11.22 -49.36 0.42
CA GLU A 811 11.42 -47.89 0.35
C GLU A 811 12.85 -47.43 0.71
N GLU A 812 13.77 -48.37 0.98
CA GLU A 812 15.12 -48.05 1.46
C GLU A 812 15.95 -47.23 0.43
N PRO A 813 16.54 -46.08 0.81
CA PRO A 813 17.34 -45.25 -0.10
C PRO A 813 18.57 -45.96 -0.67
N ALA A 814 19.24 -46.81 0.12
CA ALA A 814 20.40 -47.60 -0.29
C ALA A 814 20.12 -48.51 -1.50
N THR A 815 19.01 -49.25 -1.45
CA THR A 815 18.55 -50.15 -2.52
C THR A 815 18.32 -49.36 -3.81
N HIS A 816 17.65 -48.23 -3.71
CA HIS A 816 17.34 -47.38 -4.85
C HIS A 816 18.54 -46.61 -5.39
N ASN A 817 19.49 -46.22 -4.52
CA ASN A 817 20.74 -45.61 -4.91
C ASN A 817 21.59 -46.58 -5.73
N ALA A 818 21.73 -47.82 -5.26
CA ALA A 818 22.47 -48.85 -5.97
C ALA A 818 21.83 -49.18 -7.32
N LEU A 819 20.50 -49.31 -7.36
CA LEU A 819 19.77 -49.57 -8.60
C LEU A 819 19.89 -48.40 -9.58
N ALA A 820 19.83 -47.16 -9.10
CA ALA A 820 20.12 -45.98 -9.91
C ALA A 820 21.53 -46.04 -10.51
N LYS A 821 22.57 -46.27 -9.68
CA LYS A 821 23.97 -46.39 -10.14
C LYS A 821 24.10 -47.48 -11.22
N ILE A 822 23.46 -48.64 -11.04
CA ILE A 822 23.51 -49.73 -12.01
C ILE A 822 22.78 -49.37 -13.30
N TYR A 823 21.58 -48.81 -13.24
CA TYR A 823 20.84 -48.41 -14.45
C TYR A 823 21.53 -47.29 -15.23
N ILE A 824 22.23 -46.38 -14.54
CA ILE A 824 23.11 -45.39 -15.15
C ILE A 824 24.30 -46.09 -15.85
N ASP A 825 25.00 -47.00 -15.15
CA ASP A 825 26.16 -47.73 -15.69
C ASP A 825 25.78 -48.73 -16.80
N ALA A 826 24.55 -49.22 -16.83
CA ALA A 826 24.00 -50.14 -17.82
C ALA A 826 23.24 -49.43 -18.95
N ASN A 827 23.02 -48.11 -18.85
CA ASN A 827 22.20 -47.30 -19.75
C ASN A 827 20.77 -47.87 -19.98
N ASN A 828 20.15 -48.40 -18.93
CA ASN A 828 18.81 -48.98 -19.00
C ASN A 828 17.76 -47.99 -18.47
N ASN A 829 17.22 -47.15 -19.37
CA ASN A 829 16.20 -46.13 -19.07
C ASN A 829 16.40 -45.37 -17.74
N PRO A 830 17.61 -44.86 -17.44
CA PRO A 830 17.92 -44.26 -16.13
C PRO A 830 17.06 -43.02 -15.85
N GLU A 831 16.68 -42.27 -16.88
CA GLU A 831 15.83 -41.08 -16.75
C GLU A 831 14.44 -41.40 -16.17
N ARG A 832 13.79 -42.47 -16.64
CA ARG A 832 12.48 -42.88 -16.15
C ARG A 832 12.55 -43.27 -14.68
N PHE A 833 13.59 -44.02 -14.31
CA PHE A 833 13.83 -44.42 -12.94
C PHE A 833 14.03 -43.22 -12.01
N LEU A 834 14.86 -42.26 -12.41
CA LEU A 834 15.13 -41.06 -11.61
C LEU A 834 13.90 -40.14 -11.44
N ARG A 835 12.95 -40.16 -12.38
CA ARG A 835 11.70 -39.36 -12.30
C ARG A 835 10.59 -40.05 -11.52
N GLU A 836 10.37 -41.34 -11.74
CA GLU A 836 9.27 -42.09 -11.13
C GLU A 836 9.58 -42.52 -9.68
N ASN A 837 10.86 -42.72 -9.35
CA ASN A 837 11.26 -43.26 -8.06
C ASN A 837 11.40 -42.17 -6.97
N ARG A 838 10.61 -42.30 -5.90
CA ARG A 838 10.54 -41.34 -4.78
C ARG A 838 11.58 -41.56 -3.69
N PHE A 839 12.32 -42.67 -3.71
CA PHE A 839 13.00 -43.17 -2.51
C PHE A 839 14.53 -43.13 -2.56
N TYR A 840 15.18 -42.86 -3.71
CA TYR A 840 16.64 -42.66 -3.75
C TYR A 840 17.09 -41.38 -3.02
N ASP A 841 18.38 -41.19 -2.75
CA ASP A 841 18.96 -39.93 -2.27
C ASP A 841 19.53 -39.12 -3.45
N SER A 842 18.95 -37.95 -3.67
CA SER A 842 19.29 -37.05 -4.77
C SER A 842 20.72 -36.52 -4.71
N ARG A 843 21.30 -36.29 -3.51
CA ARG A 843 22.66 -35.75 -3.39
C ARG A 843 23.73 -36.77 -3.72
N VAL A 844 23.52 -38.01 -3.27
CA VAL A 844 24.44 -39.12 -3.51
C VAL A 844 24.46 -39.51 -4.98
N ILE A 845 23.27 -39.64 -5.59
CA ILE A 845 23.16 -39.99 -7.01
C ILE A 845 23.59 -38.85 -7.92
N GLY A 846 23.24 -37.60 -7.59
CA GLY A 846 23.71 -36.43 -8.34
C GLY A 846 25.24 -36.37 -8.41
N LYS A 847 25.94 -36.50 -7.27
CA LYS A 847 27.42 -36.49 -7.26
C LYS A 847 28.03 -37.67 -8.02
N TYR A 848 27.32 -38.79 -8.09
CA TYR A 848 27.77 -39.95 -8.86
C TYR A 848 27.59 -39.74 -10.36
N THR A 849 26.50 -39.10 -10.79
CA THR A 849 26.22 -38.82 -12.20
C THR A 849 26.98 -37.62 -12.75
N GLU A 850 27.39 -36.66 -11.90
CA GLU A 850 28.23 -35.50 -12.28
C GLU A 850 29.41 -35.87 -13.19
N LYS A 851 30.08 -37.00 -12.92
CA LYS A 851 31.26 -37.47 -13.68
C LYS A 851 30.93 -38.34 -14.90
N ARG A 852 29.70 -38.85 -15.02
CA ARG A 852 29.31 -39.84 -16.04
C ARG A 852 28.37 -39.24 -17.07
N ASP A 853 27.26 -38.68 -16.59
CA ASP A 853 26.26 -37.99 -17.41
C ASP A 853 25.70 -36.80 -16.61
N PRO A 854 26.19 -35.58 -16.92
CA PRO A 854 25.73 -34.35 -16.28
C PRO A 854 24.22 -34.11 -16.44
N HIS A 855 23.57 -34.64 -17.48
CA HIS A 855 22.12 -34.46 -17.68
C HIS A 855 21.30 -35.25 -16.65
N LEU A 856 21.70 -36.50 -16.37
CA LEU A 856 21.06 -37.33 -15.34
C LEU A 856 21.29 -36.77 -13.93
N SER A 857 22.41 -36.07 -13.72
CA SER A 857 22.68 -35.32 -12.50
C SER A 857 21.66 -34.20 -12.26
N CYS A 858 21.29 -33.46 -13.31
CA CYS A 858 20.29 -32.40 -13.18
C CYS A 858 18.93 -32.96 -12.76
N ILE A 859 18.51 -34.11 -13.30
CA ILE A 859 17.24 -34.76 -12.96
C ILE A 859 17.24 -35.22 -11.50
N ALA A 860 18.35 -35.79 -11.03
CA ALA A 860 18.49 -36.24 -9.65
C ALA A 860 18.41 -35.06 -8.67
N TYR A 861 19.12 -33.95 -8.95
CA TYR A 861 19.11 -32.75 -8.11
C TYR A 861 17.77 -31.99 -8.16
N GLU A 862 17.09 -31.97 -9.31
CA GLU A 862 15.77 -31.33 -9.48
C GLU A 862 14.75 -31.90 -8.50
N ARG A 863 14.70 -33.24 -8.35
CA ARG A 863 13.81 -33.91 -7.40
C ARG A 863 14.16 -33.59 -5.94
N GLY A 864 15.45 -33.48 -5.63
CA GLY A 864 15.97 -33.28 -4.28
C GLY A 864 15.98 -31.82 -3.81
N GLN A 865 15.51 -30.87 -4.63
CA GLN A 865 15.57 -29.43 -4.36
C GLN A 865 16.98 -28.97 -3.96
N CYS A 866 18.00 -29.55 -4.59
CA CYS A 866 19.41 -29.21 -4.34
C CYS A 866 19.86 -28.10 -5.31
N ASP A 867 19.29 -26.92 -5.08
CA ASP A 867 19.36 -25.76 -5.97
C ASP A 867 20.82 -25.36 -6.31
N ASP A 868 21.71 -25.28 -5.31
CA ASP A 868 23.10 -24.83 -5.49
C ASP A 868 23.98 -25.85 -6.25
N ASP A 869 23.80 -27.15 -5.99
CA ASP A 869 24.54 -28.20 -6.67
C ASP A 869 24.10 -28.32 -8.14
N LEU A 870 22.80 -28.16 -8.44
CA LEU A 870 22.27 -28.18 -9.81
C LEU A 870 22.82 -27.00 -10.63
N ILE A 871 22.84 -25.79 -10.08
CA ILE A 871 23.37 -24.60 -10.76
C ILE A 871 24.86 -24.77 -11.06
N ARG A 872 25.65 -25.28 -10.11
CA ARG A 872 27.08 -25.55 -10.31
C ARG A 872 27.30 -26.51 -11.47
N VAL A 873 26.64 -27.66 -11.47
CA VAL A 873 26.83 -28.71 -12.49
C VAL A 873 26.38 -28.23 -13.87
N CYS A 874 25.29 -27.48 -13.94
CA CYS A 874 24.82 -26.89 -15.19
C CYS A 874 25.82 -25.87 -15.76
N ASN A 875 26.37 -24.99 -14.91
CA ASN A 875 27.36 -23.99 -15.32
C ASN A 875 28.67 -24.64 -15.78
N GLU A 876 29.18 -25.62 -15.03
CA GLU A 876 30.44 -26.32 -15.36
C GLU A 876 30.35 -27.14 -16.66
N ASN A 877 29.19 -27.72 -16.96
CA ASN A 877 28.97 -28.59 -18.12
C ASN A 877 28.21 -27.91 -19.28
N SER A 878 27.99 -26.60 -19.21
CA SER A 878 27.24 -25.82 -20.22
C SER A 878 25.81 -26.33 -20.50
N LEU A 879 25.16 -26.94 -19.51
CA LEU A 879 23.78 -27.48 -19.61
C LEU A 879 22.71 -26.40 -19.35
N PHE A 880 22.86 -25.24 -19.98
CA PHE A 880 22.01 -24.07 -19.77
C PHE A 880 20.53 -24.31 -20.12
N LYS A 881 20.24 -25.23 -21.04
CA LYS A 881 18.86 -25.64 -21.39
C LYS A 881 18.14 -26.33 -20.23
N SER A 882 18.82 -27.25 -19.53
CA SER A 882 18.25 -27.91 -18.35
C SER A 882 18.13 -26.95 -17.18
N GLN A 883 19.12 -26.08 -17.00
CA GLN A 883 19.10 -25.03 -16.00
C GLN A 883 17.91 -24.08 -16.21
N ALA A 884 17.71 -23.59 -17.43
CA ALA A 884 16.60 -22.71 -17.78
C ALA A 884 15.23 -23.32 -17.44
N ARG A 885 15.01 -24.60 -17.78
CA ARG A 885 13.76 -25.31 -17.45
C ARG A 885 13.53 -25.43 -15.95
N TYR A 886 14.60 -25.67 -15.19
CA TYR A 886 14.53 -25.78 -13.73
C TYR A 886 14.15 -24.44 -13.07
N LEU A 887 14.80 -23.35 -13.49
CA LEU A 887 14.55 -21.99 -12.98
C LEU A 887 13.09 -21.59 -13.14
N VAL A 888 12.53 -21.83 -14.33
CA VAL A 888 11.15 -21.47 -14.67
C VAL A 888 10.14 -22.27 -13.82
N LYS A 889 10.36 -23.58 -13.63
CA LYS A 889 9.49 -24.44 -12.82
C LYS A 889 9.57 -24.17 -11.32
N ARG A 890 10.73 -23.78 -10.80
CA ARG A 890 10.97 -23.61 -9.37
C ARG A 890 10.25 -22.39 -8.78
N LYS A 891 9.96 -21.37 -9.61
CA LYS A 891 9.23 -20.14 -9.25
C LYS A 891 9.83 -19.38 -8.04
N ASP A 892 11.14 -19.51 -7.78
CA ASP A 892 11.81 -18.87 -6.63
C ASP A 892 12.59 -17.60 -7.03
N GLU A 893 12.14 -16.45 -6.52
CA GLU A 893 12.72 -15.13 -6.78
C GLU A 893 14.17 -15.00 -6.26
N ALA A 894 14.51 -15.62 -5.12
CA ALA A 894 15.85 -15.53 -4.55
C ALA A 894 16.90 -16.24 -5.42
N LEU A 895 16.47 -17.32 -6.07
CA LEU A 895 17.29 -18.11 -6.96
C LEU A 895 17.49 -17.40 -8.30
N TRP A 896 16.43 -16.79 -8.84
CA TRP A 896 16.53 -15.90 -10.01
C TRP A 896 17.49 -14.72 -9.76
N ALA A 897 17.38 -14.06 -8.62
CA ALA A 897 18.24 -12.93 -8.27
C ALA A 897 19.72 -13.31 -8.19
N ARG A 898 20.04 -14.54 -7.74
CA ARG A 898 21.42 -15.05 -7.67
C ARG A 898 21.99 -15.36 -9.04
N VAL A 899 21.18 -15.95 -9.91
CA VAL A 899 21.64 -16.41 -11.23
C VAL A 899 21.74 -15.25 -12.23
N LEU A 900 20.90 -14.22 -12.08
CA LEU A 900 20.89 -13.02 -12.92
C LEU A 900 21.86 -11.91 -12.45
N GLN A 901 22.75 -12.16 -11.49
CA GLN A 901 23.75 -11.20 -11.05
C GLN A 901 24.75 -10.85 -12.17
N GLU A 902 25.20 -9.59 -12.20
CA GLU A 902 26.16 -9.11 -13.21
C GLU A 902 27.52 -9.82 -13.14
N ASP A 903 27.92 -10.27 -11.95
CA ASP A 903 29.18 -10.99 -11.72
C ASP A 903 29.18 -12.42 -12.28
N ASN A 904 28.03 -12.94 -12.73
CA ASN A 904 27.92 -14.29 -13.27
C ASN A 904 28.39 -14.35 -14.74
N VAL A 905 29.52 -15.00 -14.99
CA VAL A 905 30.12 -15.19 -16.32
C VAL A 905 29.18 -15.87 -17.32
N TYR A 906 28.30 -16.76 -16.84
CA TYR A 906 27.41 -17.56 -17.69
C TYR A 906 26.01 -16.94 -17.89
N ARG A 907 25.78 -15.73 -17.35
CA ARG A 907 24.48 -15.04 -17.37
C ARG A 907 23.86 -14.96 -18.78
N ARG A 908 24.63 -14.58 -19.79
CA ARG A 908 24.12 -14.40 -21.16
C ARG A 908 23.64 -15.72 -21.79
N GLN A 909 24.46 -16.77 -21.68
CA GLN A 909 24.17 -18.09 -22.25
C GLN A 909 22.92 -18.71 -21.63
N LEU A 910 22.71 -18.49 -20.34
CA LEU A 910 21.50 -18.92 -19.66
C LEU A 910 20.27 -18.12 -20.11
N ILE A 911 20.36 -16.79 -20.19
CA ILE A 911 19.25 -15.94 -20.66
C ILE A 911 18.81 -16.37 -22.06
N ASP A 912 19.76 -16.57 -22.97
CA ASP A 912 19.47 -17.00 -24.34
C ASP A 912 18.70 -18.34 -24.35
N GLN A 913 19.05 -19.28 -23.46
CA GLN A 913 18.34 -20.57 -23.34
C GLN A 913 16.97 -20.49 -22.65
N VAL A 914 16.80 -19.58 -21.68
CA VAL A 914 15.50 -19.28 -21.05
C VAL A 914 14.52 -18.75 -22.11
N VAL A 915 14.95 -17.79 -22.92
CA VAL A 915 14.15 -17.21 -24.00
C VAL A 915 13.89 -18.23 -25.11
N GLN A 916 14.92 -18.99 -25.52
CA GLN A 916 14.77 -19.88 -26.67
C GLN A 916 14.00 -21.16 -26.39
N THR A 917 14.08 -21.72 -25.18
CA THR A 917 13.71 -23.13 -24.96
C THR A 917 12.74 -23.37 -23.81
N ALA A 918 12.98 -22.79 -22.63
CA ALA A 918 12.18 -23.11 -21.45
C ALA A 918 10.75 -22.55 -21.56
N LEU A 919 10.61 -21.31 -22.04
CA LEU A 919 9.33 -20.61 -22.04
C LEU A 919 8.41 -20.99 -23.20
N SER A 920 8.95 -21.55 -24.30
CA SER A 920 8.14 -22.11 -25.39
C SER A 920 7.46 -23.43 -25.03
N GLU A 921 7.95 -24.11 -23.99
CA GLU A 921 7.44 -25.42 -23.55
C GLU A 921 6.43 -25.29 -22.40
N THR A 922 6.37 -24.13 -21.74
CA THR A 922 5.53 -23.89 -20.56
C THR A 922 4.18 -23.30 -20.94
N ASN A 923 3.11 -23.92 -20.43
CA ASN A 923 1.72 -23.46 -20.60
C ASN A 923 1.15 -22.85 -19.31
N ASP A 924 1.96 -22.64 -18.27
CA ASP A 924 1.55 -22.06 -16.99
C ASP A 924 1.80 -20.52 -16.96
N PRO A 925 0.75 -19.69 -16.84
CA PRO A 925 0.88 -18.22 -16.71
C PRO A 925 1.74 -17.76 -15.52
N GLU A 926 1.78 -18.52 -14.43
CA GLU A 926 2.54 -18.13 -13.23
C GLU A 926 4.05 -18.25 -13.44
N GLU A 927 4.49 -19.29 -14.15
CA GLU A 927 5.91 -19.51 -14.49
C GLU A 927 6.46 -18.37 -15.34
N ILE A 928 5.66 -17.87 -16.28
CA ILE A 928 5.97 -16.71 -17.12
C ILE A 928 6.01 -15.43 -16.29
N SER A 929 5.03 -15.23 -15.41
CA SER A 929 4.94 -14.03 -14.56
C SER A 929 6.14 -13.87 -13.62
N VAL A 930 6.55 -14.93 -12.92
CA VAL A 930 7.72 -14.90 -12.02
C VAL A 930 9.02 -14.68 -12.80
N SER A 931 9.14 -15.27 -13.99
CA SER A 931 10.28 -15.05 -14.88
C SER A 931 10.35 -13.58 -15.32
N VAL A 932 9.24 -12.99 -15.79
CA VAL A 932 9.18 -11.58 -16.22
C VAL A 932 9.53 -10.63 -15.06
N LYS A 933 8.97 -10.84 -13.87
CA LYS A 933 9.30 -10.06 -12.67
C LYS A 933 10.79 -10.11 -12.34
N SER A 934 11.38 -11.30 -12.45
CA SER A 934 12.80 -11.52 -12.17
C SER A 934 13.70 -10.78 -13.15
N PHE A 935 13.36 -10.75 -14.44
CA PHE A 935 14.08 -9.97 -15.45
C PHE A 935 13.92 -8.45 -15.26
N MET A 936 12.72 -7.98 -14.87
CA MET A 936 12.50 -6.58 -14.52
C MET A 936 13.31 -6.15 -13.29
N ALA A 937 13.38 -6.99 -12.26
CA ALA A 937 14.18 -6.73 -11.06
C ALA A 937 15.69 -6.72 -11.32
N ALA A 938 16.14 -7.46 -12.34
CA ALA A 938 17.53 -7.52 -12.77
C ALA A 938 17.93 -6.45 -13.82
N ASP A 939 17.03 -5.51 -14.15
CA ASP A 939 17.21 -4.40 -15.09
C ASP A 939 17.69 -4.82 -16.50
N LEU A 940 17.07 -5.86 -17.06
CA LEU A 940 17.37 -6.42 -18.40
C LEU A 940 16.22 -6.20 -19.40
N PRO A 941 16.04 -4.97 -19.92
CA PRO A 941 14.86 -4.65 -20.72
C PRO A 941 14.88 -5.19 -22.16
N ASN A 942 16.05 -5.34 -22.79
CA ASN A 942 16.15 -5.84 -24.18
C ASN A 942 15.86 -7.34 -24.25
N GLU A 943 16.41 -8.09 -23.30
CA GLU A 943 16.19 -9.52 -23.15
C GLU A 943 14.74 -9.81 -22.76
N LEU A 944 14.11 -8.92 -21.98
CA LEU A 944 12.69 -9.00 -21.65
C LEU A 944 11.79 -8.76 -22.88
N ILE A 945 12.19 -7.87 -23.81
CA ILE A 945 11.47 -7.68 -25.08
C ILE A 945 11.54 -8.94 -25.92
N GLU A 946 12.73 -9.53 -26.11
CA GLU A 946 12.89 -10.78 -26.88
C GLU A 946 12.06 -11.93 -26.28
N LEU A 947 12.02 -12.01 -24.95
CA LEU A 947 11.21 -12.98 -24.20
C LEU A 947 9.71 -12.77 -24.48
N LEU A 948 9.23 -11.55 -24.30
CA LEU A 948 7.81 -11.23 -24.44
C LEU A 948 7.35 -11.30 -25.89
N GLU A 949 8.17 -10.93 -26.88
CA GLU A 949 7.89 -11.12 -28.30
C GLU A 949 7.60 -12.59 -28.60
N LYS A 950 8.46 -13.50 -28.15
CA LYS A 950 8.30 -14.93 -28.43
C LYS A 950 7.06 -15.53 -27.75
N ILE A 951 6.73 -15.09 -26.54
CA ILE A 951 5.55 -15.59 -25.81
C ILE A 951 4.26 -15.04 -26.43
N VAL A 952 4.22 -13.75 -26.76
CA VAL A 952 2.99 -13.08 -27.20
C VAL A 952 2.73 -13.29 -28.70
N LEU A 953 3.78 -13.33 -29.53
CA LEU A 953 3.64 -13.44 -30.99
C LEU A 953 3.66 -14.90 -31.49
N ASP A 954 4.47 -15.78 -30.89
CA ASP A 954 4.63 -17.17 -31.38
C ASP A 954 3.78 -18.21 -30.63
N ASN A 955 3.40 -17.96 -29.36
CA ASN A 955 2.64 -18.92 -28.56
C ASN A 955 1.13 -18.58 -28.52
N THR A 956 0.33 -19.43 -29.16
CA THR A 956 -1.13 -19.23 -29.32
C THR A 956 -1.93 -19.27 -28.02
N VAL A 957 -1.36 -19.77 -26.92
CA VAL A 957 -2.04 -19.84 -25.61
C VAL A 957 -2.00 -18.49 -24.88
N PHE A 958 -0.95 -17.70 -25.09
CA PHE A 958 -0.71 -16.45 -24.37
C PHE A 958 -0.88 -15.20 -25.23
N SER A 959 -1.12 -15.38 -26.52
CA SER A 959 -1.39 -14.29 -27.46
C SER A 959 -2.56 -13.42 -27.02
N ASP A 960 -3.56 -13.95 -26.31
CA ASP A 960 -4.73 -13.18 -25.85
C ASP A 960 -4.56 -12.55 -24.46
N HIS A 961 -3.42 -12.74 -23.80
CA HIS A 961 -3.25 -12.32 -22.42
C HIS A 961 -2.89 -10.83 -22.30
N ARG A 962 -3.91 -10.01 -22.00
CA ARG A 962 -3.82 -8.54 -21.89
C ARG A 962 -2.61 -8.00 -21.13
N ASN A 963 -2.32 -8.56 -19.95
CA ASN A 963 -1.23 -8.05 -19.12
C ASN A 963 0.17 -8.27 -19.76
N LEU A 964 0.34 -9.34 -20.53
CA LEU A 964 1.62 -9.63 -21.20
C LEU A 964 1.80 -8.73 -22.42
N GLN A 965 0.73 -8.48 -23.17
CA GLN A 965 0.73 -7.50 -24.25
C GLN A 965 1.04 -6.09 -23.72
N ASN A 966 0.44 -5.70 -22.58
CA ASN A 966 0.73 -4.44 -21.92
C ASN A 966 2.21 -4.33 -21.54
N LEU A 967 2.76 -5.36 -20.90
CA LEU A 967 4.17 -5.40 -20.51
C LEU A 967 5.11 -5.31 -21.71
N LEU A 968 4.81 -5.99 -22.83
CA LEU A 968 5.61 -5.92 -24.05
C LEU A 968 5.68 -4.49 -24.59
N ILE A 969 4.52 -3.83 -24.74
CA ILE A 969 4.45 -2.46 -25.26
C ILE A 969 5.12 -1.48 -24.30
N LEU A 970 4.88 -1.59 -22.99
CA LEU A 970 5.47 -0.70 -21.98
C LEU A 970 7.00 -0.84 -21.90
N THR A 971 7.51 -2.06 -22.01
CA THR A 971 8.96 -2.32 -22.02
C THR A 971 9.58 -1.79 -23.30
N ALA A 972 8.92 -1.98 -24.45
CA ALA A 972 9.36 -1.43 -25.72
C ALA A 972 9.40 0.10 -25.73
N ILE A 973 8.37 0.78 -25.18
CA ILE A 973 8.36 2.25 -25.04
C ILE A 973 9.59 2.77 -24.27
N LYS A 974 10.04 2.02 -23.25
CA LYS A 974 11.19 2.39 -22.43
C LYS A 974 12.54 2.06 -23.09
N ALA A 975 12.66 0.93 -23.79
CA ALA A 975 13.96 0.41 -24.26
C ALA A 975 14.17 0.42 -25.78
N ASP A 976 13.14 0.12 -26.59
CA ASP A 976 13.23 0.13 -28.06
C ASP A 976 11.97 0.73 -28.71
N ARG A 977 12.02 2.03 -28.96
CA ARG A 977 10.91 2.81 -29.49
C ARG A 977 10.52 2.42 -30.93
N ASN A 978 11.43 1.86 -31.72
CA ASN A 978 11.18 1.58 -33.14
C ASN A 978 10.18 0.43 -33.33
N ARG A 979 10.10 -0.50 -32.38
CA ARG A 979 9.22 -1.69 -32.46
C ARG A 979 7.80 -1.44 -31.93
N VAL A 980 7.59 -0.34 -31.20
CA VAL A 980 6.31 -0.02 -30.55
C VAL A 980 5.16 0.04 -31.56
N MET A 981 5.38 0.65 -32.72
CA MET A 981 4.38 0.74 -33.79
C MET A 981 4.02 -0.64 -34.37
N GLU A 982 5.00 -1.51 -34.54
CA GLU A 982 4.80 -2.88 -35.01
C GLU A 982 3.95 -3.68 -34.02
N TYR A 983 4.20 -3.55 -32.71
CA TYR A 983 3.39 -4.22 -31.69
C TYR A 983 1.96 -3.67 -31.63
N ILE A 984 1.78 -2.35 -31.70
CA ILE A 984 0.44 -1.73 -31.72
C ILE A 984 -0.38 -2.25 -32.91
N THR A 985 0.24 -2.45 -34.07
CA THR A 985 -0.47 -2.99 -35.24
C THR A 985 -0.80 -4.47 -35.11
N LYS A 986 0.11 -5.29 -34.56
CA LYS A 986 -0.07 -6.74 -34.44
C LYS A 986 -0.93 -7.20 -33.26
N LEU A 987 -0.90 -6.48 -32.14
CA LEU A 987 -1.56 -6.89 -30.88
C LEU A 987 -2.98 -6.32 -30.78
N GLU A 988 -3.95 -7.08 -30.28
CA GLU A 988 -5.37 -6.67 -30.26
C GLU A 988 -5.98 -6.52 -28.85
N ASN A 989 -5.38 -7.13 -27.82
CA ASN A 989 -5.99 -7.31 -26.50
C ASN A 989 -5.26 -6.53 -25.39
N PHE A 990 -4.76 -5.32 -25.67
CA PHE A 990 -4.03 -4.49 -24.69
C PHE A 990 -4.85 -3.29 -24.16
N ASP A 991 -4.43 -2.67 -23.05
CA ASP A 991 -5.09 -1.49 -22.49
C ASP A 991 -4.77 -0.22 -23.29
N ALA A 992 -5.68 0.13 -24.21
CA ALA A 992 -5.48 1.23 -25.13
C ALA A 992 -5.39 2.61 -24.45
N PRO A 993 -6.28 3.02 -23.51
CA PRO A 993 -6.13 4.28 -22.79
C PRO A 993 -4.82 4.40 -22.01
N GLU A 994 -4.44 3.35 -21.28
CA GLU A 994 -3.23 3.38 -20.43
C GLU A 994 -1.95 3.45 -21.28
N ILE A 995 -1.85 2.60 -22.31
CA ILE A 995 -0.70 2.58 -23.21
C ILE A 995 -0.58 3.88 -23.99
N ALA A 996 -1.69 4.42 -24.49
CA ALA A 996 -1.66 5.66 -25.25
C ALA A 996 -1.24 6.86 -24.37
N GLN A 997 -1.69 6.93 -23.11
CA GLN A 997 -1.27 7.98 -22.19
C GLN A 997 0.24 7.89 -21.84
N ILE A 998 0.75 6.66 -21.70
CA ILE A 998 2.17 6.42 -21.43
C ILE A 998 3.00 6.72 -22.69
N ALA A 999 2.51 6.40 -23.89
CA ALA A 999 3.13 6.78 -25.15
C ALA A 999 3.21 8.30 -25.33
N ILE A 1000 2.13 9.05 -25.00
CA ILE A 1000 2.14 10.53 -24.98
C ILE A 1000 3.19 11.06 -24.02
N SER A 1001 3.26 10.49 -22.80
CA SER A 1001 4.24 10.89 -21.79
C SER A 1001 5.69 10.68 -22.24
N ASN A 1002 5.93 9.72 -23.14
CA ASN A 1002 7.23 9.39 -23.72
C ASN A 1002 7.46 10.00 -25.12
N GLN A 1003 6.62 10.93 -25.57
CA GLN A 1003 6.70 11.63 -26.86
C GLN A 1003 6.49 10.75 -28.11
N LEU A 1004 5.82 9.60 -27.98
CA LEU A 1004 5.45 8.70 -29.07
C LEU A 1004 4.01 8.99 -29.54
N PHE A 1005 3.83 10.12 -30.22
CA PHE A 1005 2.50 10.65 -30.53
C PHE A 1005 1.80 9.95 -31.71
N GLU A 1006 2.54 9.46 -32.71
CA GLU A 1006 1.96 8.72 -33.84
C GLU A 1006 1.50 7.32 -33.39
N GLU A 1007 2.25 6.70 -32.48
CA GLU A 1007 1.91 5.44 -31.84
C GLU A 1007 0.67 5.61 -30.95
N ALA A 1008 0.61 6.67 -30.13
CA ALA A 1008 -0.57 6.98 -29.32
C ALA A 1008 -1.82 7.23 -30.18
N PHE A 1009 -1.67 7.96 -31.30
CA PHE A 1009 -2.76 8.15 -32.26
C PHE A 1009 -3.21 6.83 -32.89
N ALA A 1010 -2.27 5.96 -33.28
CA ALA A 1010 -2.58 4.65 -33.85
C ALA A 1010 -3.33 3.74 -32.86
N VAL A 1011 -2.97 3.78 -31.57
CA VAL A 1011 -3.69 3.08 -30.51
C VAL A 1011 -5.13 3.59 -30.40
N PHE A 1012 -5.33 4.89 -30.21
CA PHE A 1012 -6.69 5.42 -30.07
C PHE A 1012 -7.55 5.20 -31.32
N LYS A 1013 -6.96 5.29 -32.52
CA LYS A 1013 -7.63 4.97 -33.79
C LYS A 1013 -8.02 3.51 -33.88
N LYS A 1014 -7.18 2.58 -33.41
CA LYS A 1014 -7.44 1.13 -33.48
C LYS A 1014 -8.58 0.70 -32.57
N PHE A 1015 -8.72 1.33 -31.40
CA PHE A 1015 -9.76 1.02 -30.41
C PHE A 1015 -10.99 1.94 -30.46
N GLU A 1016 -11.15 2.69 -31.56
CA GLU A 1016 -12.32 3.57 -31.82
C GLU A 1016 -12.57 4.64 -30.74
N VAL A 1017 -11.55 5.03 -29.97
CA VAL A 1017 -11.63 6.13 -28.98
C VAL A 1017 -11.39 7.46 -29.69
N ASN A 1018 -12.33 7.85 -30.53
CA ASN A 1018 -12.18 8.93 -31.52
C ASN A 1018 -11.93 10.31 -30.89
N GLU A 1019 -12.53 10.61 -29.72
CA GLU A 1019 -12.31 11.88 -28.99
C GLU A 1019 -10.87 12.03 -28.51
N SER A 1020 -10.27 10.95 -27.98
CA SER A 1020 -8.87 11.00 -27.53
C SER A 1020 -7.90 10.98 -28.71
N ALA A 1021 -8.24 10.27 -29.78
CA ALA A 1021 -7.45 10.25 -31.02
C ALA A 1021 -7.31 11.65 -31.63
N ILE A 1022 -8.42 12.40 -31.76
CA ILE A 1022 -8.36 13.73 -32.36
C ILE A 1022 -7.64 14.72 -31.45
N LYS A 1023 -7.78 14.58 -30.12
CA LYS A 1023 -7.03 15.39 -29.17
C LYS A 1023 -5.52 15.23 -29.31
N VAL A 1024 -5.02 14.01 -29.58
CA VAL A 1024 -3.60 13.78 -29.87
C VAL A 1024 -3.16 14.48 -31.16
N LEU A 1025 -3.98 14.44 -32.21
CA LEU A 1025 -3.69 15.14 -33.46
C LEU A 1025 -3.64 16.67 -33.29
N ILE A 1026 -4.53 17.21 -32.46
CA ILE A 1026 -4.66 18.64 -32.19
C ILE A 1026 -3.56 19.15 -31.26
N GLU A 1027 -3.43 18.58 -30.06
CA GLU A 1027 -2.58 19.14 -29.00
C GLU A 1027 -1.10 18.77 -29.17
N HIS A 1028 -0.83 17.53 -29.60
CA HIS A 1028 0.52 16.96 -29.62
C HIS A 1028 1.15 16.95 -31.02
N ILE A 1029 0.43 16.49 -32.05
CA ILE A 1029 0.93 16.46 -33.45
C ILE A 1029 0.76 17.82 -34.13
N ARG A 1030 -0.25 18.61 -33.72
CA ARG A 1030 -0.60 19.94 -34.27
C ARG A 1030 -0.81 19.96 -35.78
N ASN A 1031 -1.43 18.91 -36.33
CA ASN A 1031 -1.74 18.82 -37.76
C ASN A 1031 -3.26 18.86 -37.96
N LEU A 1032 -3.78 20.06 -38.19
CA LEU A 1032 -5.21 20.31 -38.34
C LEU A 1032 -5.80 19.69 -39.63
N ASP A 1033 -5.00 19.54 -40.70
CA ASP A 1033 -5.45 18.91 -41.95
C ASP A 1033 -5.72 17.41 -41.73
N ARG A 1034 -4.81 16.70 -41.04
CA ARG A 1034 -5.03 15.30 -40.64
C ARG A 1034 -6.17 15.16 -39.64
N ALA A 1035 -6.34 16.12 -38.73
CA ALA A 1035 -7.46 16.15 -37.79
C ALA A 1035 -8.80 16.35 -38.52
N TYR A 1036 -8.83 17.16 -39.58
CA TYR A 1036 -9.99 17.34 -40.45
C TYR A 1036 -10.33 16.07 -41.23
N GLU A 1037 -9.35 15.45 -41.89
CA GLU A 1037 -9.54 14.16 -42.58
C GLU A 1037 -10.04 13.06 -41.62
N PHE A 1038 -9.55 13.06 -40.38
CA PHE A 1038 -10.00 12.12 -39.35
C PHE A 1038 -11.43 12.43 -38.91
N ALA A 1039 -11.77 13.70 -38.65
CA ALA A 1039 -13.12 14.12 -38.31
C ALA A 1039 -14.13 13.82 -39.43
N GLU A 1040 -13.74 13.96 -40.70
CA GLU A 1040 -14.56 13.61 -41.86
C GLU A 1040 -14.82 12.10 -41.97
N LYS A 1041 -13.82 11.28 -41.65
CA LYS A 1041 -13.95 9.82 -41.63
C LYS A 1041 -14.81 9.30 -40.47
N CYS A 1042 -14.62 9.85 -39.26
CA CYS A 1042 -15.38 9.44 -38.08
C CYS A 1042 -16.81 10.00 -38.08
N ASN A 1043 -16.98 11.23 -38.57
CA ASN A 1043 -18.25 11.96 -38.65
C ASN A 1043 -19.05 12.01 -37.32
N GLU A 1044 -18.35 12.15 -36.20
CA GLU A 1044 -18.96 12.24 -34.86
C GLU A 1044 -19.05 13.70 -34.38
N PRO A 1045 -20.17 14.13 -33.74
CA PRO A 1045 -20.34 15.50 -33.27
C PRO A 1045 -19.27 15.98 -32.27
N ALA A 1046 -18.83 15.10 -31.36
CA ALA A 1046 -17.83 15.44 -30.34
C ALA A 1046 -16.45 15.71 -30.96
N VAL A 1047 -16.06 14.92 -31.96
CA VAL A 1047 -14.82 15.05 -32.72
C VAL A 1047 -14.80 16.38 -33.50
N TRP A 1048 -15.90 16.71 -34.17
CA TRP A 1048 -16.05 17.99 -34.87
C TRP A 1048 -15.99 19.20 -33.91
N SER A 1049 -16.54 19.08 -32.70
CA SER A 1049 -16.53 20.17 -31.70
C SER A 1049 -15.11 20.47 -31.19
N GLN A 1050 -14.31 19.43 -30.95
CA GLN A 1050 -12.91 19.59 -30.53
C GLN A 1050 -12.05 20.17 -31.65
N LEU A 1051 -12.24 19.70 -32.89
CA LEU A 1051 -11.57 20.28 -34.06
C LEU A 1051 -11.94 21.75 -34.26
N ALA A 1052 -13.22 22.08 -34.16
CA ALA A 1052 -13.72 23.44 -34.35
C ALA A 1052 -13.13 24.41 -33.32
N SER A 1053 -13.02 23.97 -32.05
CA SER A 1053 -12.39 24.76 -30.98
C SER A 1053 -10.91 25.02 -31.27
N ALA A 1054 -10.18 24.00 -31.71
CA ALA A 1054 -8.77 24.13 -32.08
C ALA A 1054 -8.53 25.02 -33.32
N GLN A 1055 -9.39 24.89 -34.33
CA GLN A 1055 -9.35 25.74 -35.52
C GLN A 1055 -9.62 27.21 -35.17
N LEU A 1056 -10.50 27.47 -34.19
CA LEU A 1056 -10.79 28.81 -33.70
C LEU A 1056 -9.60 29.44 -32.97
N GLU A 1057 -8.87 28.66 -32.18
CA GLU A 1057 -7.65 29.10 -31.47
C GLU A 1057 -6.50 29.46 -32.42
N GLU A 1058 -6.34 28.70 -33.51
CA GLU A 1058 -5.31 28.95 -34.54
C GLU A 1058 -5.73 30.02 -35.58
N GLY A 1059 -6.95 30.56 -35.47
CA GLY A 1059 -7.43 31.67 -36.30
C GLY A 1059 -8.10 31.28 -37.62
N PHE A 1060 -8.39 29.99 -37.85
CA PHE A 1060 -9.15 29.49 -39.01
C PHE A 1060 -10.65 29.62 -38.78
N VAL A 1061 -11.15 30.86 -38.76
CA VAL A 1061 -12.52 31.19 -38.31
C VAL A 1061 -13.61 30.57 -39.18
N LYS A 1062 -13.42 30.55 -40.51
CA LYS A 1062 -14.41 30.03 -41.45
C LYS A 1062 -14.55 28.51 -41.31
N GLU A 1063 -13.42 27.81 -41.27
CA GLU A 1063 -13.33 26.36 -41.10
C GLU A 1063 -13.84 25.94 -39.72
N ALA A 1064 -13.52 26.71 -38.66
CA ALA A 1064 -14.02 26.49 -37.31
C ALA A 1064 -15.55 26.60 -37.24
N ILE A 1065 -16.13 27.64 -37.86
CA ILE A 1065 -17.58 27.82 -37.91
C ILE A 1065 -18.26 26.66 -38.66
N ASP A 1066 -17.71 26.25 -39.81
CA ASP A 1066 -18.24 25.11 -40.57
C ASP A 1066 -18.15 23.81 -39.76
N SER A 1067 -17.05 23.58 -39.04
CA SER A 1067 -16.88 22.43 -38.14
C SER A 1067 -17.85 22.46 -36.95
N PHE A 1068 -18.11 23.62 -36.34
CA PHE A 1068 -19.12 23.78 -35.29
C PHE A 1068 -20.56 23.55 -35.82
N ILE A 1069 -20.85 23.97 -37.04
CA ILE A 1069 -22.13 23.71 -37.69
C ILE A 1069 -22.31 22.22 -37.97
N LYS A 1070 -21.27 21.52 -38.44
CA LYS A 1070 -21.27 20.06 -38.60
C LYS A 1070 -21.44 19.32 -37.27
N ALA A 1071 -20.80 19.81 -36.21
CA ALA A 1071 -20.98 19.30 -34.84
C ALA A 1071 -22.37 19.59 -34.26
N ASN A 1072 -23.08 20.59 -34.80
CA ASN A 1072 -24.32 21.11 -34.25
C ASN A 1072 -24.16 21.54 -32.78
N ASP A 1073 -22.99 22.05 -32.37
CA ASP A 1073 -22.67 22.36 -30.98
C ASP A 1073 -22.69 23.87 -30.71
N PRO A 1074 -23.56 24.39 -29.81
CA PRO A 1074 -23.59 25.80 -29.44
C PRO A 1074 -22.58 26.19 -28.35
N SER A 1075 -21.84 25.24 -27.75
CA SER A 1075 -21.12 25.44 -26.48
C SER A 1075 -20.13 26.62 -26.45
N CYS A 1076 -19.45 26.92 -27.56
CA CYS A 1076 -18.43 27.98 -27.64
C CYS A 1076 -18.93 29.30 -28.27
N TYR A 1077 -20.20 29.66 -28.09
CA TYR A 1077 -20.79 30.82 -28.79
C TYR A 1077 -20.13 32.17 -28.46
N VAL A 1078 -19.59 32.37 -27.24
CA VAL A 1078 -18.94 33.64 -26.85
C VAL A 1078 -17.61 33.84 -27.58
N ASP A 1079 -16.78 32.79 -27.65
CA ASP A 1079 -15.48 32.86 -28.29
C ASP A 1079 -15.62 32.96 -29.82
N VAL A 1080 -16.57 32.23 -30.41
CA VAL A 1080 -16.88 32.34 -31.85
C VAL A 1080 -17.35 33.75 -32.21
N VAL A 1081 -18.23 34.37 -31.40
CA VAL A 1081 -18.69 35.75 -31.62
C VAL A 1081 -17.55 36.76 -31.51
N ARG A 1082 -16.67 36.61 -30.50
CA ARG A 1082 -15.53 37.52 -30.31
C ARG A 1082 -14.57 37.42 -31.50
N VAL A 1083 -14.12 36.22 -31.84
CA VAL A 1083 -13.10 35.99 -32.88
C VAL A 1083 -13.67 36.30 -34.29
N ALA A 1084 -14.92 35.93 -34.57
CA ALA A 1084 -15.55 36.29 -35.83
C ALA A 1084 -15.83 37.80 -35.95
N GLY A 1085 -16.12 38.47 -34.82
CA GLY A 1085 -16.30 39.91 -34.76
C GLY A 1085 -15.01 40.70 -34.98
N GLU A 1086 -13.90 40.22 -34.43
CA GLU A 1086 -12.56 40.82 -34.63
C GLU A 1086 -12.03 40.60 -36.05
N THR A 1087 -12.32 39.45 -36.66
CA THR A 1087 -11.84 39.08 -38.01
C THR A 1087 -12.78 39.51 -39.14
N GLY A 1088 -13.97 40.02 -38.83
CA GLY A 1088 -14.92 40.55 -39.80
C GLY A 1088 -15.76 39.51 -40.56
N HIS A 1089 -15.77 38.24 -40.12
CA HIS A 1089 -16.51 37.14 -40.76
C HIS A 1089 -17.99 37.09 -40.34
N TRP A 1090 -18.69 38.21 -40.52
CA TRP A 1090 -20.07 38.39 -40.04
C TRP A 1090 -21.10 37.50 -40.76
N GLU A 1091 -20.89 37.14 -42.03
CA GLU A 1091 -21.82 36.29 -42.78
C GLU A 1091 -21.84 34.84 -42.29
N ASP A 1092 -20.67 34.28 -41.95
CA ASP A 1092 -20.55 32.93 -41.42
C ASP A 1092 -20.99 32.88 -39.96
N LEU A 1093 -20.73 33.95 -39.19
CA LEU A 1093 -21.24 34.10 -37.83
C LEU A 1093 -22.78 34.06 -37.77
N VAL A 1094 -23.49 34.66 -38.73
CA VAL A 1094 -24.96 34.59 -38.81
C VAL A 1094 -25.42 33.12 -38.96
N LYS A 1095 -24.74 32.31 -39.77
CA LYS A 1095 -25.09 30.88 -39.93
C LYS A 1095 -24.91 30.11 -38.63
N PHE A 1096 -23.80 30.35 -37.92
CA PHE A 1096 -23.54 29.74 -36.60
C PHE A 1096 -24.57 30.16 -35.55
N LEU A 1097 -24.86 31.46 -35.44
CA LEU A 1097 -25.84 31.99 -34.47
C LEU A 1097 -27.27 31.49 -34.74
N LEU A 1098 -27.64 31.29 -36.02
CA LEU A 1098 -28.92 30.67 -36.39
C LEU A 1098 -29.01 29.19 -35.98
N MET A 1099 -27.92 28.43 -36.10
CA MET A 1099 -27.83 27.06 -35.58
C MET A 1099 -27.91 27.07 -34.04
N ALA A 1100 -27.09 27.91 -33.38
CA ALA A 1100 -27.02 28.00 -31.94
C ALA A 1100 -28.37 28.38 -31.32
N ARG A 1101 -29.12 29.31 -31.93
CA ARG A 1101 -30.47 29.70 -31.50
C ARG A 1101 -31.48 28.55 -31.51
N LYS A 1102 -31.38 27.61 -32.46
CA LYS A 1102 -32.30 26.46 -32.51
C LYS A 1102 -32.14 25.52 -31.31
N LYS A 1103 -30.94 25.47 -30.71
CA LYS A 1103 -30.62 24.65 -29.54
C LYS A 1103 -30.66 25.42 -28.21
N ALA A 1104 -30.14 26.64 -28.17
CA ALA A 1104 -30.00 27.47 -26.99
C ALA A 1104 -30.66 28.84 -27.23
N LYS A 1105 -31.78 29.11 -26.55
CA LYS A 1105 -32.50 30.39 -26.60
C LYS A 1105 -31.94 31.36 -25.55
N GLU A 1106 -30.67 31.72 -25.69
CA GLU A 1106 -30.02 32.65 -24.77
C GLU A 1106 -30.08 34.10 -25.28
N SER A 1107 -30.34 35.03 -24.36
CA SER A 1107 -30.44 36.47 -24.65
C SER A 1107 -29.18 37.03 -25.33
N PHE A 1108 -27.99 36.50 -24.99
CA PHE A 1108 -26.72 36.93 -25.59
C PHE A 1108 -26.61 36.56 -27.08
N ILE A 1109 -26.94 35.32 -27.45
CA ILE A 1109 -26.95 34.82 -28.84
C ILE A 1109 -27.94 35.63 -29.68
N GLU A 1110 -29.13 35.88 -29.13
CA GLU A 1110 -30.17 36.67 -29.80
C GLU A 1110 -29.75 38.13 -29.99
N THR A 1111 -29.10 38.74 -29.00
CA THR A 1111 -28.58 40.13 -29.06
C THR A 1111 -27.48 40.28 -30.12
N GLU A 1112 -26.51 39.37 -30.15
CA GLU A 1112 -25.43 39.40 -31.15
C GLU A 1112 -25.91 39.02 -32.56
N LEU A 1113 -26.97 38.21 -32.68
CA LEU A 1113 -27.60 37.92 -33.97
C LEU A 1113 -28.24 39.18 -34.59
N VAL A 1114 -28.93 40.00 -33.78
CA VAL A 1114 -29.48 41.30 -34.26
C VAL A 1114 -28.35 42.21 -34.74
N PHE A 1115 -27.25 42.27 -33.98
CA PHE A 1115 -26.09 43.07 -34.35
C PHE A 1115 -25.40 42.55 -35.63
N ALA A 1116 -25.28 41.23 -35.79
CA ALA A 1116 -24.71 40.61 -36.98
C ALA A 1116 -25.58 40.86 -38.23
N TYR A 1117 -26.92 40.86 -38.10
CA TYR A 1117 -27.81 41.27 -39.19
C TYR A 1117 -27.65 42.74 -39.57
N ALA A 1118 -27.49 43.63 -38.60
CA ALA A 1118 -27.20 45.05 -38.85
C ALA A 1118 -25.87 45.23 -39.60
N LYS A 1119 -24.83 44.47 -39.22
CA LYS A 1119 -23.50 44.53 -39.87
C LYS A 1119 -23.46 43.95 -41.29
N THR A 1120 -24.26 42.92 -41.56
CA THR A 1120 -24.35 42.29 -42.88
C THR A 1120 -25.32 43.00 -43.83
N GLY A 1121 -25.98 44.08 -43.39
CA GLY A 1121 -26.94 44.83 -44.20
C GLY A 1121 -28.27 44.11 -44.44
N ARG A 1122 -28.54 43.01 -43.72
CA ARG A 1122 -29.80 42.25 -43.81
C ARG A 1122 -30.89 42.89 -42.94
N LEU A 1123 -31.24 44.12 -43.28
CA LEU A 1123 -32.17 44.95 -42.48
C LEU A 1123 -33.60 44.40 -42.46
N ALA A 1124 -34.04 43.75 -43.54
CA ALA A 1124 -35.37 43.11 -43.60
C ALA A 1124 -35.47 41.90 -42.65
N ASP A 1125 -34.46 41.01 -42.65
CA ASP A 1125 -34.40 39.87 -41.73
C ASP A 1125 -34.30 40.33 -40.27
N MET A 1126 -33.58 41.43 -40.02
CA MET A 1126 -33.47 42.07 -38.72
C MET A 1126 -34.83 42.62 -38.24
N GLU A 1127 -35.56 43.33 -39.11
CA GLU A 1127 -36.87 43.92 -38.78
C GLU A 1127 -37.93 42.85 -38.54
N GLU A 1128 -37.97 41.80 -39.37
CA GLU A 1128 -38.84 40.64 -39.15
C GLU A 1128 -38.51 39.94 -37.82
N TYR A 1129 -37.22 39.81 -37.50
CA TYR A 1129 -36.78 39.19 -36.26
C TYR A 1129 -37.17 39.98 -35.01
N ILE A 1130 -36.98 41.31 -35.03
CA ILE A 1130 -37.32 42.19 -33.90
C ILE A 1130 -38.83 42.23 -33.66
N ASN A 1131 -39.64 42.10 -34.72
CA ASN A 1131 -41.09 42.04 -34.62
C ASN A 1131 -41.62 40.67 -34.14
N SER A 1132 -40.76 39.64 -34.11
CA SER A 1132 -41.07 38.33 -33.54
C SER A 1132 -40.71 38.24 -32.05
N PRO A 1133 -41.35 37.37 -31.24
CA PRO A 1133 -41.00 37.22 -29.82
C PRO A 1133 -39.52 36.82 -29.64
N ASN A 1134 -38.73 37.70 -29.01
CA ASN A 1134 -37.30 37.53 -28.77
C ASN A 1134 -36.91 38.01 -27.36
N HIS A 1135 -35.75 37.56 -26.86
CA HIS A 1135 -35.15 37.98 -25.59
C HIS A 1135 -33.91 38.86 -25.83
N ALA A 1136 -33.77 39.45 -27.01
CA ALA A 1136 -32.62 40.27 -27.38
C ALA A 1136 -32.67 41.63 -26.67
N LYS A 1137 -31.51 42.15 -26.28
CA LYS A 1137 -31.39 43.50 -25.71
C LYS A 1137 -31.30 44.55 -26.80
N ILE A 1138 -32.43 44.83 -27.45
CA ILE A 1138 -32.52 45.69 -28.64
C ILE A 1138 -31.97 47.11 -28.39
N ALA A 1139 -32.13 47.66 -27.18
CA ALA A 1139 -31.61 48.98 -26.82
C ALA A 1139 -30.07 49.05 -26.85
N GLU A 1140 -29.38 48.03 -26.32
CA GLU A 1140 -27.91 47.97 -26.31
C GLU A 1140 -27.35 47.82 -27.74
N VAL A 1141 -28.04 47.06 -28.59
CA VAL A 1141 -27.70 46.90 -30.02
C VAL A 1141 -27.92 48.21 -30.78
N ALA A 1142 -29.00 48.94 -30.49
CA ALA A 1142 -29.30 50.23 -31.11
C ALA A 1142 -28.19 51.26 -30.84
N ASP A 1143 -27.74 51.36 -29.58
CA ASP A 1143 -26.64 52.23 -29.18
C ASP A 1143 -25.32 51.81 -29.86
N ARG A 1144 -25.02 50.51 -29.90
CA ARG A 1144 -23.81 49.99 -30.56
C ARG A 1144 -23.83 50.20 -32.09
N CYS A 1145 -24.99 50.12 -32.73
CA CYS A 1145 -25.16 50.44 -34.14
C CYS A 1145 -25.00 51.94 -34.42
N PHE A 1146 -25.51 52.79 -33.53
CA PHE A 1146 -25.37 54.24 -33.61
C PHE A 1146 -23.91 54.70 -33.50
N ASP A 1147 -23.18 54.15 -32.52
CA ASP A 1147 -21.76 54.48 -32.29
C ASP A 1147 -20.84 54.03 -33.44
N GLN A 1148 -21.26 53.02 -34.20
CA GLN A 1148 -20.55 52.52 -35.38
C GLN A 1148 -21.08 53.10 -36.71
N GLU A 1149 -21.80 54.22 -36.67
CA GLU A 1149 -22.33 54.96 -37.82
C GLU A 1149 -23.32 54.18 -38.72
N MET A 1150 -23.89 53.08 -38.21
CA MET A 1150 -24.91 52.28 -38.91
C MET A 1150 -26.30 52.87 -38.66
N TYR A 1151 -26.50 54.11 -39.10
CA TYR A 1151 -27.66 54.92 -38.73
C TYR A 1151 -29.00 54.37 -39.24
N GLU A 1152 -29.02 53.70 -40.40
CA GLU A 1152 -30.24 53.04 -40.93
C GLU A 1152 -30.70 51.87 -40.05
N ALA A 1153 -29.76 51.03 -39.62
CA ALA A 1153 -30.06 49.94 -38.68
C ALA A 1153 -30.47 50.49 -37.29
N ALA A 1154 -29.76 51.52 -36.81
CA ALA A 1154 -30.08 52.17 -35.53
C ALA A 1154 -31.47 52.84 -35.55
N LYS A 1155 -31.91 53.39 -36.69
CA LYS A 1155 -33.26 53.96 -36.87
C LYS A 1155 -34.34 52.90 -36.66
N ILE A 1156 -34.18 51.72 -37.27
CA ILE A 1156 -35.12 50.59 -37.12
C ILE A 1156 -35.17 50.14 -35.66
N LEU A 1157 -34.01 49.97 -35.02
CA LEU A 1157 -33.88 49.52 -33.64
C LEU A 1157 -34.46 50.53 -32.62
N TYR A 1158 -34.15 51.83 -32.74
CA TYR A 1158 -34.67 52.86 -31.84
C TYR A 1158 -36.17 53.11 -32.02
N SER A 1159 -36.69 52.92 -33.24
CA SER A 1159 -38.14 52.99 -33.51
C SER A 1159 -38.88 51.87 -32.79
N ASN A 1160 -38.30 50.67 -32.71
CA ASN A 1160 -38.91 49.55 -31.98
C ASN A 1160 -38.86 49.75 -30.44
N VAL A 1161 -37.75 50.28 -29.92
CA VAL A 1161 -37.55 50.55 -28.48
C VAL A 1161 -38.31 51.79 -27.99
N SER A 1162 -38.96 52.56 -28.88
CA SER A 1162 -39.67 53.81 -28.56
C SER A 1162 -38.78 54.89 -27.90
N ASN A 1163 -37.47 54.88 -28.20
CA ASN A 1163 -36.52 55.89 -27.70
C ASN A 1163 -36.44 57.09 -28.64
N TYR A 1164 -37.44 57.98 -28.55
CA TYR A 1164 -37.61 59.11 -29.46
C TYR A 1164 -36.49 60.16 -29.37
N ALA A 1165 -35.81 60.28 -28.22
CA ALA A 1165 -34.70 61.22 -28.04
C ALA A 1165 -33.47 60.82 -28.88
N ARG A 1166 -33.07 59.55 -28.83
CA ARG A 1166 -31.97 59.03 -29.66
C ARG A 1166 -32.39 58.92 -31.13
N LEU A 1167 -33.62 58.50 -31.42
CA LEU A 1167 -34.16 58.43 -32.77
C LEU A 1167 -34.09 59.78 -33.51
N ALA A 1168 -34.41 60.89 -32.84
CA ALA A 1168 -34.31 62.23 -33.42
C ALA A 1168 -32.86 62.59 -33.79
N ILE A 1169 -31.87 62.17 -32.98
CA ILE A 1169 -30.45 62.39 -33.26
C ILE A 1169 -30.00 61.53 -34.46
N THR A 1170 -30.47 60.27 -34.53
CA THR A 1170 -30.16 59.35 -35.64
C THR A 1170 -30.74 59.83 -36.96
N GLN A 1171 -31.97 60.35 -36.97
CA GLN A 1171 -32.63 60.93 -38.15
C GLN A 1171 -31.92 62.20 -38.65
N VAL A 1172 -31.38 63.02 -37.74
CA VAL A 1172 -30.54 64.18 -38.09
C VAL A 1172 -29.23 63.73 -38.75
N LYS A 1173 -28.60 62.66 -38.25
CA LYS A 1173 -27.37 62.08 -38.84
C LYS A 1173 -27.63 61.45 -40.21
N LEU A 1174 -28.85 60.97 -40.48
CA LEU A 1174 -29.31 60.48 -41.79
C LEU A 1174 -29.76 61.59 -42.76
N GLY A 1175 -29.82 62.86 -42.32
CA GLY A 1175 -30.27 63.98 -43.14
C GLY A 1175 -31.80 64.06 -43.33
N GLU A 1176 -32.58 63.32 -42.55
CA GLU A 1176 -34.04 63.27 -42.62
C GLU A 1176 -34.69 64.33 -41.71
N PHE A 1177 -34.53 65.61 -42.06
CA PHE A 1177 -34.89 66.75 -41.20
C PHE A 1177 -36.40 67.01 -41.02
N GLN A 1178 -37.28 66.32 -41.76
CA GLN A 1178 -38.73 66.49 -41.61
C GLN A 1178 -39.31 65.80 -40.35
N SER A 1179 -38.54 64.91 -39.72
CA SER A 1179 -39.02 64.03 -38.65
C SER A 1179 -38.43 64.34 -37.26
N ALA A 1180 -37.37 65.16 -37.17
CA ALA A 1180 -36.60 65.38 -35.94
C ALA A 1180 -37.10 66.58 -35.10
N VAL A 1181 -37.32 66.38 -33.79
CA VAL A 1181 -37.87 67.39 -32.87
C VAL A 1181 -36.79 68.31 -32.27
N CYS A 1182 -36.83 69.56 -32.73
CA CYS A 1182 -36.49 70.88 -32.15
C CYS A 1182 -35.20 71.22 -31.38
N PHE A 1183 -34.49 70.33 -30.68
CA PHE A 1183 -33.26 70.77 -29.97
C PHE A 1183 -32.03 70.83 -30.89
N SER A 1184 -31.95 69.92 -31.85
CA SER A 1184 -30.78 69.73 -32.73
C SER A 1184 -30.82 70.57 -34.02
N CYS A 1185 -31.96 71.17 -34.39
CA CYS A 1185 -32.06 72.09 -35.54
C CYS A 1185 -31.42 73.46 -35.27
N LEU A 1186 -31.24 73.83 -33.99
CA LEU A 1186 -30.58 75.08 -33.58
C LEU A 1186 -29.05 74.99 -33.60
N GLU A 1187 -28.47 73.78 -33.47
CA GLU A 1187 -27.02 73.58 -33.55
C GLU A 1187 -26.49 73.61 -34.99
N SER A 1188 -27.36 73.39 -35.98
CA SER A 1188 -27.04 73.36 -37.41
C SER A 1188 -27.34 74.66 -38.19
N GLN A 1189 -27.66 75.77 -37.49
CA GLN A 1189 -27.84 77.13 -38.04
C GLN A 1189 -29.02 77.33 -39.03
N GLU A 1190 -30.00 76.43 -39.11
CA GLU A 1190 -31.20 76.61 -39.95
C GLU A 1190 -32.41 77.19 -39.18
N TYR A 1191 -32.46 78.52 -39.09
CA TYR A 1191 -33.47 79.25 -38.28
C TYR A 1191 -34.91 79.22 -38.81
N ARG A 1192 -35.14 78.83 -40.07
CA ARG A 1192 -36.46 78.86 -40.72
C ARG A 1192 -37.35 77.67 -40.34
N LEU A 1193 -36.75 76.51 -40.05
CA LEU A 1193 -37.46 75.28 -39.66
C LEU A 1193 -37.68 75.21 -38.14
N ALA A 1194 -36.78 75.78 -37.33
CA ALA A 1194 -36.94 75.90 -35.88
C ALA A 1194 -38.23 76.68 -35.48
N GLN A 1195 -38.63 77.65 -36.29
CA GLN A 1195 -39.81 78.47 -36.06
C GLN A 1195 -41.14 77.73 -36.31
N ILE A 1196 -41.15 76.71 -37.18
CA ILE A 1196 -42.33 75.89 -37.48
C ILE A 1196 -42.48 74.77 -36.44
N CYS A 1197 -41.37 74.18 -35.96
CA CYS A 1197 -41.38 73.15 -34.92
C CYS A 1197 -41.76 73.69 -33.53
N GLY A 1198 -41.48 74.96 -33.22
CA GLY A 1198 -41.84 75.59 -31.94
C GLY A 1198 -43.35 75.65 -31.64
N LEU A 1199 -44.21 75.52 -32.65
CA LEU A 1199 -45.67 75.52 -32.48
C LEU A 1199 -46.21 74.17 -31.95
N ASN A 1200 -45.47 73.06 -32.08
CA ASN A 1200 -45.95 71.72 -31.70
C ASN A 1200 -45.43 71.22 -30.33
N ILE A 1201 -44.67 72.04 -29.58
CA ILE A 1201 -44.00 71.64 -28.32
C ILE A 1201 -44.84 71.98 -27.07
N ILE A 1202 -46.04 72.54 -27.23
CA ILE A 1202 -46.93 72.88 -26.10
C ILE A 1202 -47.69 71.63 -25.60
N ILE A 1203 -46.98 70.57 -25.19
CA ILE A 1203 -47.61 69.36 -24.62
C ILE A 1203 -47.04 69.00 -23.23
N HIS A 1204 -45.80 69.38 -22.91
CA HIS A 1204 -45.20 69.10 -21.59
C HIS A 1204 -44.69 70.37 -20.91
N ALA A 1205 -45.29 70.72 -19.76
CA ALA A 1205 -45.05 71.97 -19.05
C ALA A 1205 -43.72 72.00 -18.27
N ASP A 1206 -43.11 70.84 -18.04
CA ASP A 1206 -41.97 70.69 -17.13
C ASP A 1206 -40.61 71.02 -17.78
N GLU A 1207 -40.54 71.11 -19.12
CA GLU A 1207 -39.31 71.41 -19.88
C GLU A 1207 -39.21 72.88 -20.33
N LEU A 1208 -40.20 73.71 -19.96
CA LEU A 1208 -40.30 75.10 -20.41
C LEU A 1208 -39.23 76.01 -19.80
N GLU A 1209 -38.84 75.78 -18.54
CA GLU A 1209 -37.82 76.58 -17.84
C GLU A 1209 -36.40 76.35 -18.37
N GLU A 1210 -36.06 75.11 -18.73
CA GLU A 1210 -34.77 74.79 -19.37
C GLU A 1210 -34.70 75.36 -20.79
N LEU A 1211 -35.80 75.29 -21.55
CA LEU A 1211 -35.89 75.86 -22.90
C LEU A 1211 -35.72 77.40 -22.89
N ILE A 1212 -36.32 78.09 -21.92
CA ILE A 1212 -36.18 79.55 -21.75
C ILE A 1212 -34.74 79.92 -21.38
N ASN A 1213 -34.12 79.18 -20.45
CA ASN A 1213 -32.72 79.41 -20.07
C ASN A 1213 -31.74 79.15 -21.22
N PHE A 1214 -32.01 78.15 -22.07
CA PHE A 1214 -31.20 77.80 -23.23
C PHE A 1214 -31.32 78.83 -24.37
N TYR A 1215 -32.51 79.37 -24.60
CA TYR A 1215 -32.72 80.50 -25.53
C TYR A 1215 -32.08 81.81 -25.03
N GLN A 1216 -32.10 82.07 -23.71
CA GLN A 1216 -31.51 83.26 -23.10
C GLN A 1216 -29.97 83.28 -23.12
N THR A 1217 -29.32 82.10 -23.13
CA THR A 1217 -27.85 82.01 -23.10
C THR A 1217 -27.19 82.06 -24.48
N ARG A 1218 -27.92 81.80 -25.59
CA ARG A 1218 -27.33 81.68 -26.94
C ARG A 1218 -27.96 82.53 -28.05
N GLY A 1219 -29.02 83.31 -27.81
CA GLY A 1219 -29.64 84.20 -28.82
C GLY A 1219 -29.11 85.65 -28.80
N PRO A 1220 -29.00 86.35 -29.95
CA PRO A 1220 -28.63 87.77 -29.97
C PRO A 1220 -29.76 88.68 -29.44
N VAL A 1221 -29.37 89.68 -28.66
CA VAL A 1221 -30.22 90.70 -28.04
C VAL A 1221 -30.69 91.71 -29.10
N GLN A 1222 -31.96 91.63 -29.54
CA GLN A 1222 -32.66 92.77 -30.15
C GLN A 1222 -34.19 92.67 -30.01
N ARG A 1223 -34.77 93.56 -29.17
CA ARG A 1223 -36.12 94.20 -29.18
C ARG A 1223 -37.36 93.30 -29.42
N ALA A 1224 -38.49 93.35 -28.71
CA ALA A 1224 -39.10 94.35 -27.84
C ALA A 1224 -40.33 93.79 -27.07
N HIS A 1225 -40.61 94.36 -25.90
CA HIS A 1225 -41.90 94.63 -25.22
C HIS A 1225 -42.94 93.53 -24.89
N LEU A 1226 -43.00 93.16 -23.59
CA LEU A 1226 -44.11 93.32 -22.59
C LEU A 1226 -45.57 93.50 -23.09
N PRO A 1227 -46.62 93.02 -22.38
CA PRO A 1227 -46.82 93.35 -20.96
C PRO A 1227 -47.50 92.32 -20.02
N VAL A 1228 -47.28 92.59 -18.73
CA VAL A 1228 -47.81 91.93 -17.52
C VAL A 1228 -49.25 92.39 -17.20
N ARG A 1229 -50.13 91.46 -16.80
CA ARG A 1229 -51.26 91.63 -15.86
C ARG A 1229 -51.60 90.24 -15.30
N GLY A 1230 -51.82 89.97 -14.02
CA GLY A 1230 -51.75 90.71 -12.76
C GLY A 1230 -52.04 89.68 -11.66
N ARG A 1231 -51.26 89.67 -10.57
CA ARG A 1231 -51.61 88.90 -9.36
C ARG A 1231 -52.67 89.67 -8.55
N PRO A 1232 -53.52 88.96 -7.80
CA PRO A 1232 -53.76 89.29 -6.39
C PRO A 1232 -53.31 88.12 -5.49
N ARG A 1233 -52.54 88.36 -4.42
CA ARG A 1233 -52.98 88.57 -3.01
C ARG A 1233 -53.80 87.40 -2.47
N ALA A 1234 -53.62 86.82 -1.28
CA ALA A 1234 -52.76 87.05 -0.12
C ALA A 1234 -52.88 85.81 0.82
N ARG A 1235 -51.99 85.71 1.81
CA ARG A 1235 -51.97 84.84 3.03
C ARG A 1235 -53.37 84.63 3.69
N PRO A 1236 -53.65 83.61 4.57
CA PRO A 1236 -52.80 83.16 5.70
C PRO A 1236 -52.90 81.67 6.19
N ARG A 1237 -52.10 81.38 7.23
CA ARG A 1237 -52.02 80.26 8.23
C ARG A 1237 -53.37 79.67 8.75
N PRO A 1238 -53.45 78.75 9.76
CA PRO A 1238 -52.69 77.53 10.20
C PRO A 1238 -53.59 76.32 10.69
N HIS A 1239 -52.98 75.21 11.19
CA HIS A 1239 -53.51 74.13 12.09
C HIS A 1239 -54.67 73.25 11.57
N GLY A 1240 -54.87 71.97 11.93
CA GLY A 1240 -54.23 71.01 12.85
C GLY A 1240 -54.74 69.58 12.50
N ILE A 1241 -54.02 68.52 12.85
CA ILE A 1241 -54.23 67.69 14.06
C ILE A 1241 -54.97 66.35 13.76
N VAL A 1242 -54.18 65.25 13.91
CA VAL A 1242 -54.49 64.00 14.67
C VAL A 1242 -55.35 62.90 13.96
N HIS A 1243 -55.07 61.57 13.98
CA HIS A 1243 -54.44 60.66 14.96
C HIS A 1243 -54.01 59.29 14.36
N ARG A 1244 -53.12 58.58 15.09
CA ARG A 1244 -52.96 57.10 15.32
C ARG A 1244 -52.61 56.18 14.12
N ALA A 1245 -51.85 55.09 14.23
CA ALA A 1245 -51.07 54.38 15.27
C ALA A 1245 -50.05 53.48 14.49
N GLY A 1246 -48.84 53.13 14.93
CA GLY A 1246 -48.54 52.17 16.01
C GLY A 1246 -47.84 50.91 15.46
N HIS A 1247 -46.55 50.75 15.79
CA HIS A 1247 -45.82 49.51 16.15
C HIS A 1247 -45.83 48.22 15.26
N SER A 1248 -44.62 47.81 14.83
CA SER A 1248 -43.90 46.51 15.00
C SER A 1248 -44.65 45.16 14.76
N VAL A 1249 -44.13 44.14 14.04
CA VAL A 1249 -43.05 43.18 14.39
C VAL A 1249 -42.95 42.10 13.25
N GLN A 1250 -41.74 41.54 13.01
CA GLN A 1250 -41.37 40.26 12.33
C GLN A 1250 -41.77 40.07 10.85
N GLN A 1251 -40.96 39.46 9.96
CA GLN A 1251 -39.93 38.43 10.08
C GLN A 1251 -38.86 38.64 8.99
#